data_AF-A0A2P9AN30-F1
#
_entry.id   AF-A0A2P9AN30-F1
#
_cell.length_a   1.000
_cell.length_b   1.000
_cell.length_c   1.000
_cell.angle_alpha   90.00
_cell.angle_beta   90.00
_cell.angle_gamma   90.00
#
_symmetry.space_group_name_H-M   'P 1'
#
loop_
_entity.id
_entity.type
_entity.pdbx_description
1 polymer ?
#
loop_
_entity_poly.entity_id
_entity_poly.type
_entity_poly.pdbx_seq_one_letter_code
_entity_poly.pdbx_strand_id
1 'polypeptide(L)'
;MPNERATVVQTPVGADLLTFTHLVGRDEISRCLAYTVGFVSSSPDIDPLKMLGGPVSIEGESDPKRWFSGLVSEFRLTRIEDRLAYYEAVVRPWLWFLGNTTDCRIFQNMSVIEIVEEVFSKYSTAKFEKRLQGSYPPREYCVQYDETDLDFVQRLLEHEGILYFFEHDEGKHTLVLADAMSKLKPAPGYEKVPYHFEGQGSRRDVEYITEWILGSSVRPGAYVHTDYDFKKPGADLMAKSAQPFSHKLAAGENYRQPGAHLDVGRGDSLAAIRREEIQAVHQRIAAVGTVRGLYSGCTFKLDGFPREDQNQEYLVVSAEYRLFDPGYRAHADVESENFKVILGVAPTALPYRPPRVTTRPIMRGPQTATVVGPSGEEIFTDKYARVKVQFHWDRLGKKDQNSSCFVRVSQTWAGSGWGFIQIPRIGQEVIVDFIEGDPDLPIITGRVYNASQMPPYGLPGSATQSGWKSDSSKGGGGYNELMFEDKAGSELVNFQAQKDHNLLVKNDRTKLVQHDQSDRIDHDAKHSVGHNLDEDVGNNKTVKVGVDQTTDIGNNDTETVGVDRSLTVGSNETINIGSNSTETIGANHTQTVAIVQTVTVGAARVDTVGASETRSVGAVQSNTIGASRSVTVGAGQSHDIGADDSWNIGASQSVQIAADQGVKIGGAQNSEIAKTWIVKVGEDNSTQVGGAHELKIGKKSLTQVGEDAGMVVGKNLTIEAKDSITIKTGSAEILMKKDGTITIKGKDITVKGSGKINVDASSDIVMKGSNILQN
;
A
#
# COMPACT_ATOMS: atom_id res chain seq x y z
N MET A 1 -59.48 -37.83 74.21
CA MET A 1 -58.65 -36.83 73.50
C MET A 1 -58.69 -37.24 72.03
N PRO A 2 -59.08 -36.34 71.11
CA PRO A 2 -59.09 -36.69 69.70
C PRO A 2 -57.65 -36.99 69.27
N ASN A 3 -57.45 -38.03 68.46
CA ASN A 3 -56.15 -38.41 67.91
C ASN A 3 -55.52 -37.22 67.16
N GLU A 4 -54.66 -36.46 67.84
CA GLU A 4 -53.81 -35.46 67.21
C GLU A 4 -52.83 -36.22 66.31
N ARG A 5 -52.97 -36.00 65.00
CA ARG A 5 -52.18 -36.66 63.97
C ARG A 5 -50.76 -36.09 64.04
N ALA A 6 -49.77 -36.92 64.37
CA ALA A 6 -48.37 -36.53 64.32
C ALA A 6 -48.02 -35.99 62.92
N THR A 7 -47.29 -34.88 62.86
CA THR A 7 -46.84 -34.29 61.60
C THR A 7 -46.03 -35.32 60.80
N VAL A 8 -46.46 -35.61 59.57
CA VAL A 8 -45.77 -36.60 58.72
C VAL A 8 -44.46 -36.00 58.21
N VAL A 9 -43.36 -36.70 58.44
CA VAL A 9 -42.04 -36.31 57.97
C VAL A 9 -41.34 -37.44 57.22
N GLN A 10 -40.69 -37.08 56.12
CA GLN A 10 -39.84 -37.96 55.34
C GLN A 10 -38.40 -37.49 55.46
N THR A 11 -37.50 -38.42 55.75
CA THR A 11 -36.07 -38.17 55.86
C THR A 11 -35.28 -39.25 55.11
N PRO A 12 -34.04 -38.97 54.69
CA PRO A 12 -33.18 -39.95 54.02
C PRO A 12 -32.87 -41.19 54.88
N VAL A 13 -32.96 -41.07 56.20
CA VAL A 13 -32.69 -42.16 57.16
C VAL A 13 -33.97 -42.90 57.59
N GLY A 14 -35.14 -42.51 57.09
CA GLY A 14 -36.44 -43.11 57.43
C GLY A 14 -37.18 -42.35 58.54
N ALA A 15 -38.51 -42.42 58.51
CA ALA A 15 -39.39 -41.69 59.42
C ALA A 15 -39.38 -42.22 60.87
N ASP A 16 -38.99 -43.48 61.07
CA ASP A 16 -38.98 -44.12 62.40
C ASP A 16 -37.79 -43.66 63.28
N LEU A 17 -36.73 -43.14 62.66
CA LEU A 17 -35.50 -42.72 63.35
C LEU A 17 -35.51 -41.26 63.80
N LEU A 18 -36.27 -40.40 63.12
CA LEU A 18 -36.33 -38.97 63.38
C LEU A 18 -37.79 -38.53 63.45
N THR A 19 -38.26 -38.17 64.65
CA THR A 19 -39.59 -37.58 64.85
C THR A 19 -39.51 -36.07 64.73
N PHE A 20 -40.44 -35.47 63.98
CA PHE A 20 -40.53 -34.02 63.80
C PHE A 20 -40.82 -33.31 65.13
N THR A 21 -40.24 -32.12 65.33
CA THR A 21 -40.54 -31.26 66.49
C THR A 21 -40.97 -29.86 66.07
N HIS A 22 -40.28 -29.25 65.11
CA HIS A 22 -40.60 -27.91 64.64
C HIS A 22 -40.04 -27.64 63.25
N LEU A 23 -40.66 -26.68 62.55
CA LEU A 23 -40.14 -26.04 61.34
C LEU A 23 -40.22 -24.55 61.53
N VAL A 24 -39.08 -23.87 61.40
CA VAL A 24 -39.01 -22.42 61.32
C VAL A 24 -38.25 -22.05 60.06
N GLY A 25 -38.83 -21.21 59.21
CA GLY A 25 -38.10 -20.78 58.04
C GLY A 25 -38.87 -19.87 57.11
N ARG A 26 -38.15 -19.38 56.10
CA ARG A 26 -38.63 -18.35 55.20
C ARG A 26 -38.45 -18.77 53.75
N ASP A 27 -39.48 -18.52 52.96
CA ASP A 27 -39.46 -18.57 51.50
C ASP A 27 -39.84 -17.20 50.94
N GLU A 28 -39.21 -16.81 49.82
CA GLU A 28 -39.39 -15.52 49.17
C GLU A 28 -39.16 -15.65 47.67
N ILE A 29 -40.00 -14.98 46.89
CA ILE A 29 -39.86 -14.96 45.43
C ILE A 29 -38.46 -14.46 45.06
N SER A 30 -37.82 -15.21 44.18
CA SER A 30 -36.48 -14.97 43.68
C SER A 30 -35.39 -15.04 44.76
N ARG A 31 -35.62 -15.82 45.82
CA ARG A 31 -34.63 -16.20 46.83
C ARG A 31 -34.62 -17.71 47.03
N CYS A 32 -33.51 -18.23 47.53
CA CYS A 32 -33.47 -19.62 47.95
C CYS A 32 -34.04 -19.73 49.37
N LEU A 33 -35.14 -20.47 49.52
CA LEU A 33 -35.75 -20.76 50.82
C LEU A 33 -34.76 -21.35 51.83
N ALA A 34 -35.10 -21.22 53.11
CA ALA A 34 -34.36 -21.82 54.22
C ALA A 34 -35.34 -22.30 55.27
N TYR A 35 -35.41 -23.62 55.50
CA TYR A 35 -36.21 -24.20 56.59
C TYR A 35 -35.30 -24.86 57.60
N THR A 36 -35.35 -24.40 58.85
CA THR A 36 -34.73 -25.09 59.99
C THR A 36 -35.75 -26.07 60.54
N VAL A 37 -35.43 -27.35 60.47
CA VAL A 37 -36.32 -28.44 60.86
C VAL A 37 -35.70 -29.19 62.02
N GLY A 38 -36.37 -29.19 63.17
CA GLY A 38 -35.95 -29.90 64.35
C GLY A 38 -36.52 -31.31 64.42
N PHE A 39 -35.71 -32.22 64.92
CA PHE A 39 -36.07 -33.61 65.13
C PHE A 39 -35.66 -34.09 66.52
N VAL A 40 -36.31 -35.15 66.96
CA VAL A 40 -35.93 -35.92 68.15
C VAL A 40 -35.79 -37.39 67.80
N SER A 41 -34.83 -38.07 68.42
CA SER A 41 -34.55 -39.49 68.22
C SER A 41 -34.20 -40.18 69.54
N SER A 42 -34.48 -41.47 69.63
CA SER A 42 -33.93 -42.34 70.68
C SER A 42 -32.47 -42.72 70.41
N SER A 43 -31.95 -42.47 69.21
CA SER A 43 -30.57 -42.76 68.82
C SER A 43 -29.70 -41.49 68.80
N PRO A 44 -28.60 -41.42 69.57
CA PRO A 44 -27.63 -40.34 69.49
C PRO A 44 -26.60 -40.51 68.35
N ASP A 45 -26.64 -41.64 67.62
CA ASP A 45 -25.63 -42.04 66.64
C ASP A 45 -26.11 -41.90 65.18
N ILE A 46 -26.97 -40.93 64.89
CA ILE A 46 -27.43 -40.70 63.51
C ILE A 46 -26.29 -40.10 62.71
N ASP A 47 -25.82 -40.85 61.72
CA ASP A 47 -24.76 -40.42 60.79
C ASP A 47 -25.21 -39.21 59.95
N PRO A 48 -24.62 -38.02 60.14
CA PRO A 48 -24.97 -36.82 59.40
C PRO A 48 -24.78 -36.97 57.89
N LEU A 49 -23.83 -37.80 57.44
CA LEU A 49 -23.55 -37.98 56.01
C LEU A 49 -24.69 -38.65 55.26
N LYS A 50 -25.53 -39.43 55.95
CA LYS A 50 -26.75 -40.01 55.35
C LYS A 50 -27.86 -39.00 55.18
N MET A 51 -27.82 -37.89 55.91
CA MET A 51 -28.81 -36.80 55.82
C MET A 51 -28.42 -35.78 54.74
N LEU A 52 -27.16 -35.33 54.74
CA LEU A 52 -26.67 -34.26 53.86
C LEU A 52 -26.92 -34.54 52.38
N GLY A 53 -27.45 -33.55 51.65
CA GLY A 53 -27.82 -33.64 50.24
C GLY A 53 -29.07 -34.48 49.96
N GLY A 54 -29.59 -35.22 50.94
CA GLY A 54 -30.79 -36.03 50.82
C GLY A 54 -32.09 -35.22 50.95
N PRO A 55 -33.22 -35.72 50.41
CA PRO A 55 -34.50 -35.03 50.47
C PRO A 55 -35.15 -35.15 51.85
N VAL A 56 -35.69 -34.03 52.34
CA VAL A 56 -36.55 -33.95 53.53
C VAL A 56 -37.88 -33.32 53.14
N SER A 57 -39.00 -33.84 53.65
CA SER A 57 -40.34 -33.31 53.37
C SER A 57 -41.23 -33.37 54.61
N ILE A 58 -41.87 -32.24 54.95
CA ILE A 58 -42.73 -32.08 56.13
C ILE A 58 -44.16 -31.76 55.66
N GLU A 59 -45.17 -32.52 56.12
CA GLU A 59 -46.59 -32.24 55.84
C GLU A 59 -47.04 -31.03 56.68
N GLY A 60 -47.58 -29.98 56.07
CA GLY A 60 -48.02 -28.76 56.75
C GLY A 60 -49.35 -28.86 57.51
N GLU A 61 -49.96 -30.05 57.53
CA GLU A 61 -51.28 -30.35 58.13
C GLU A 61 -52.42 -29.45 57.61
N SER A 62 -52.39 -29.12 56.33
CA SER A 62 -53.47 -28.41 55.63
C SER A 62 -54.40 -29.38 54.88
N ASP A 63 -55.59 -28.90 54.50
CA ASP A 63 -56.48 -29.57 53.55
C ASP A 63 -56.84 -28.60 52.40
N PRO A 64 -56.39 -28.83 51.14
CA PRO A 64 -55.58 -29.95 50.68
C PRO A 64 -54.17 -29.97 51.27
N LYS A 65 -53.54 -31.16 51.30
CA LYS A 65 -52.22 -31.37 51.88
C LYS A 65 -51.15 -30.50 51.22
N ARG A 66 -50.35 -29.83 52.05
CA ARG A 66 -49.16 -29.08 51.64
C ARG A 66 -47.90 -29.75 52.16
N TRP A 67 -46.84 -29.69 51.38
CA TRP A 67 -45.51 -30.15 51.76
C TRP A 67 -44.49 -29.01 51.85
N PHE A 68 -43.54 -29.14 52.77
CA PHE A 68 -42.32 -28.34 52.85
C PHE A 68 -41.14 -29.24 52.49
N SER A 69 -40.76 -29.22 51.23
CA SER A 69 -39.80 -30.18 50.66
C SER A 69 -38.51 -29.49 50.20
N GLY A 70 -37.36 -30.12 50.45
CA GLY A 70 -36.07 -29.64 49.98
C GLY A 70 -34.95 -30.64 50.26
N LEU A 71 -33.70 -30.19 50.12
CA LEU A 71 -32.51 -31.00 50.39
C LEU A 71 -31.79 -30.49 51.63
N VAL A 72 -31.22 -31.39 52.42
CA VAL A 72 -30.48 -31.03 53.63
C VAL A 72 -29.14 -30.42 53.28
N SER A 73 -28.93 -29.15 53.63
CA SER A 73 -27.67 -28.43 53.48
C SER A 73 -26.77 -28.53 54.71
N GLU A 74 -27.37 -28.59 55.91
CA GLU A 74 -26.68 -28.75 57.18
C GLU A 74 -27.48 -29.72 58.06
N PHE A 75 -26.79 -30.55 58.84
CA PHE A 75 -27.39 -31.43 59.84
C PHE A 75 -26.53 -31.46 61.09
N ARG A 76 -27.13 -31.22 62.27
CA ARG A 76 -26.40 -31.16 63.54
C ARG A 76 -27.17 -31.82 64.67
N LEU A 77 -26.45 -32.49 65.57
CA LEU A 77 -26.93 -32.84 66.91
C LEU A 77 -26.86 -31.57 67.78
N THR A 78 -27.98 -31.12 68.33
CA THR A 78 -28.05 -29.88 69.12
C THR A 78 -27.90 -30.14 70.61
N ARG A 79 -28.58 -31.16 71.14
CA ARG A 79 -28.48 -31.56 72.55
C ARG A 79 -28.88 -33.03 72.76
N ILE A 80 -28.43 -33.60 73.88
CA ILE A 80 -28.89 -34.89 74.38
C ILE A 80 -29.44 -34.66 75.80
N GLU A 81 -30.70 -34.99 76.03
CA GLU A 81 -31.41 -34.74 77.29
C GLU A 81 -32.47 -35.83 77.50
N ASP A 82 -32.69 -36.25 78.75
CA ASP A 82 -33.74 -37.23 79.13
C ASP A 82 -33.82 -38.50 78.24
N ARG A 83 -32.66 -39.04 77.85
CA ARG A 83 -32.50 -40.22 76.96
C ARG A 83 -32.95 -40.01 75.51
N LEU A 84 -33.13 -38.76 75.08
CA LEU A 84 -33.43 -38.39 73.70
C LEU A 84 -32.31 -37.51 73.14
N ALA A 85 -32.05 -37.67 71.85
CA ALA A 85 -31.12 -36.86 71.08
C ALA A 85 -31.91 -35.92 70.17
N TYR A 86 -31.59 -34.62 70.22
CA TYR A 86 -32.23 -33.58 69.42
C TYR A 86 -31.33 -33.21 68.25
N TYR A 87 -31.89 -33.20 67.05
CA TYR A 87 -31.19 -32.85 65.82
C TYR A 87 -31.87 -31.67 65.12
N GLU A 88 -31.11 -30.95 64.31
CA GLU A 88 -31.63 -29.93 63.41
C GLU A 88 -31.06 -30.12 62.01
N ALA A 89 -31.92 -29.97 61.01
CA ALA A 89 -31.54 -29.90 59.61
C ALA A 89 -31.86 -28.51 59.04
N VAL A 90 -30.94 -27.94 58.26
CA VAL A 90 -31.24 -26.78 57.40
C VAL A 90 -31.56 -27.29 56.00
N VAL A 91 -32.82 -27.15 55.60
CA VAL A 91 -33.35 -27.60 54.32
C VAL A 91 -33.36 -26.43 53.34
N ARG A 92 -32.79 -26.67 52.15
CA ARG A 92 -32.59 -25.70 51.06
C ARG A 92 -33.11 -26.27 49.73
N PRO A 93 -33.46 -25.43 48.75
CA PRO A 93 -33.81 -25.93 47.43
C PRO A 93 -32.56 -26.38 46.69
N TRP A 94 -32.73 -27.25 45.69
CA TRP A 94 -31.65 -27.71 44.81
C TRP A 94 -30.87 -26.54 44.17
N LEU A 95 -31.57 -25.43 43.88
CA LEU A 95 -30.96 -24.23 43.30
C LEU A 95 -29.86 -23.65 44.20
N TRP A 96 -30.01 -23.71 45.52
CA TRP A 96 -29.02 -23.18 46.47
C TRP A 96 -27.64 -23.85 46.33
N PHE A 97 -27.61 -25.14 45.99
CA PHE A 97 -26.36 -25.89 45.84
C PHE A 97 -25.51 -25.45 44.65
N LEU A 98 -26.09 -24.69 43.69
CA LEU A 98 -25.31 -24.05 42.64
C LEU A 98 -24.35 -22.99 43.20
N GLY A 99 -24.59 -22.50 44.42
CA GLY A 99 -23.69 -21.59 45.13
C GLY A 99 -22.39 -22.25 45.59
N ASN A 100 -22.29 -23.58 45.54
CA ASN A 100 -21.10 -24.33 45.91
C ASN A 100 -20.14 -24.55 44.72
N THR A 101 -20.47 -24.03 43.55
CA THR A 101 -19.67 -24.15 42.32
C THR A 101 -19.42 -22.77 41.73
N THR A 102 -18.15 -22.44 41.48
CA THR A 102 -17.71 -21.24 40.77
C THR A 102 -17.05 -21.62 39.45
N ASP A 103 -17.26 -20.85 38.38
CA ASP A 103 -16.68 -21.14 37.07
C ASP A 103 -16.41 -19.87 36.26
N CYS A 104 -15.59 -19.99 35.21
CA CYS A 104 -15.42 -18.98 34.16
C CYS A 104 -15.79 -19.59 32.81
N ARG A 105 -16.88 -19.13 32.20
CA ARG A 105 -17.48 -19.74 30.99
C ARG A 105 -18.03 -18.70 30.04
N ILE A 106 -17.98 -19.04 28.77
CA ILE A 106 -18.51 -18.23 27.68
C ILE A 106 -19.70 -18.97 27.06
N PHE A 107 -20.83 -18.28 26.95
CA PHE A 107 -22.02 -18.70 26.24
C PHE A 107 -22.24 -17.80 25.03
N GLN A 108 -22.52 -18.39 23.86
CA GLN A 108 -22.61 -17.66 22.60
C GLN A 108 -23.85 -18.05 21.82
N ASN A 109 -24.54 -17.04 21.29
CA ASN A 109 -25.75 -17.19 20.49
C ASN A 109 -26.87 -17.96 21.21
N MET A 110 -27.00 -17.74 22.51
CA MET A 110 -28.01 -18.38 23.36
C MET A 110 -28.85 -17.33 24.09
N SER A 111 -30.14 -17.57 24.21
CA SER A 111 -31.04 -16.80 25.06
C SER A 111 -30.73 -17.02 26.54
N VAL A 112 -31.18 -16.13 27.42
CA VAL A 112 -31.01 -16.29 28.86
C VAL A 112 -31.61 -17.61 29.36
N ILE A 113 -32.75 -18.03 28.79
CA ILE A 113 -33.39 -19.29 29.16
C ILE A 113 -32.52 -20.48 28.79
N GLU A 114 -31.99 -20.53 27.56
CA GLU A 114 -31.12 -21.62 27.11
C GLU A 114 -29.83 -21.68 27.96
N ILE A 115 -29.26 -20.53 28.32
CA ILE A 115 -28.09 -20.47 29.21
C ILE A 115 -28.42 -21.07 30.59
N VAL A 116 -29.55 -20.67 31.19
CA VAL A 116 -30.00 -21.18 32.49
C VAL A 116 -30.26 -22.70 32.42
N GLU A 117 -30.87 -23.18 31.34
CA GLU A 117 -31.09 -24.61 31.12
C GLU A 117 -29.78 -25.39 30.97
N GLU A 118 -28.80 -24.85 30.26
CA GLU A 118 -27.48 -25.46 30.14
C GLU A 118 -26.78 -25.55 31.50
N VAL A 119 -26.84 -24.49 32.32
CA VAL A 119 -26.31 -24.53 33.69
C VAL A 119 -27.04 -25.60 34.51
N PHE A 120 -28.36 -25.64 34.48
CA PHE A 120 -29.17 -26.61 35.22
C PHE A 120 -28.91 -28.05 34.79
N SER A 121 -28.59 -28.30 33.52
CA SER A 121 -28.33 -29.65 32.99
C SER A 121 -27.16 -30.37 33.68
N LYS A 122 -26.25 -29.62 34.31
CA LYS A 122 -25.13 -30.16 35.09
C LYS A 122 -25.56 -30.79 36.42
N TYR A 123 -26.76 -30.47 36.90
CA TYR A 123 -27.25 -30.84 38.23
C TYR A 123 -28.42 -31.83 38.10
N SER A 124 -28.19 -33.10 38.46
CA SER A 124 -29.21 -34.16 38.34
C SER A 124 -30.46 -33.92 39.18
N THR A 125 -30.34 -33.15 40.27
CA THR A 125 -31.44 -32.73 41.16
C THR A 125 -32.26 -31.56 40.59
N ALA A 126 -31.82 -30.93 39.50
CA ALA A 126 -32.53 -29.80 38.92
C ALA A 126 -33.89 -30.22 38.37
N LYS A 127 -34.95 -29.62 38.92
CA LYS A 127 -36.34 -29.74 38.48
C LYS A 127 -36.95 -28.36 38.38
N PHE A 128 -37.42 -28.01 37.19
CA PHE A 128 -37.99 -26.69 36.94
C PHE A 128 -39.09 -26.72 35.88
N GLU A 129 -39.96 -25.72 35.95
CA GLU A 129 -41.06 -25.46 35.03
C GLU A 129 -40.95 -24.01 34.49
N LYS A 130 -41.23 -23.82 33.20
CA LYS A 130 -41.25 -22.49 32.57
C LYS A 130 -42.69 -22.02 32.38
N ARG A 131 -43.10 -21.00 33.13
CA ARG A 131 -44.39 -20.29 32.98
C ARG A 131 -44.15 -18.89 32.44
N LEU A 132 -43.49 -18.81 31.30
CA LEU A 132 -43.06 -17.56 30.67
C LEU A 132 -44.06 -17.09 29.61
N GLN A 133 -44.23 -15.79 29.48
CA GLN A 133 -45.00 -15.11 28.44
C GLN A 133 -44.09 -14.34 27.46
N GLY A 134 -42.96 -13.84 27.93
CA GLY A 134 -42.00 -13.05 27.14
C GLY A 134 -41.18 -13.86 26.16
N SER A 135 -40.58 -13.16 25.19
CA SER A 135 -39.56 -13.70 24.29
C SER A 135 -38.20 -13.12 24.65
N TYR A 136 -37.17 -13.98 24.70
CA TYR A 136 -35.84 -13.64 25.16
C TYR A 136 -34.84 -13.82 24.01
N PRO A 137 -34.33 -12.73 23.40
CA PRO A 137 -33.47 -12.84 22.24
C PRO A 137 -32.13 -13.52 22.59
N PRO A 138 -31.54 -14.29 21.65
CA PRO A 138 -30.19 -14.81 21.83
C PRO A 138 -29.16 -13.71 22.02
N ARG A 139 -28.25 -13.91 22.97
CA ARG A 139 -27.10 -13.03 23.22
C ARG A 139 -25.94 -13.49 22.36
N GLU A 140 -25.32 -12.57 21.59
CA GLU A 140 -24.11 -12.89 20.81
C GLU A 140 -23.00 -13.42 21.73
N TYR A 141 -22.88 -12.83 22.92
CA TYR A 141 -21.84 -13.14 23.90
C TYR A 141 -22.37 -12.92 25.32
N CYS A 142 -22.19 -13.89 26.20
CA CYS A 142 -22.49 -13.78 27.63
C CYS A 142 -21.48 -14.61 28.44
N VAL A 143 -20.91 -14.01 29.47
CA VAL A 143 -19.81 -14.59 30.24
C VAL A 143 -20.24 -14.77 31.69
N GLN A 144 -20.01 -15.97 32.22
CA GLN A 144 -19.91 -16.20 33.66
C GLN A 144 -18.43 -15.99 34.02
N TYR A 145 -18.13 -15.05 34.92
CA TYR A 145 -16.75 -14.75 35.28
C TYR A 145 -16.59 -14.63 36.79
N ASP A 146 -15.80 -15.54 37.38
CA ASP A 146 -15.45 -15.56 38.80
C ASP A 146 -16.67 -15.39 39.73
N GLU A 147 -17.77 -16.08 39.39
CA GLU A 147 -19.02 -16.04 40.13
C GLU A 147 -19.63 -17.45 40.20
N THR A 148 -20.47 -17.69 41.20
CA THR A 148 -21.11 -19.00 41.37
C THR A 148 -22.12 -19.27 40.26
N ASP A 149 -22.43 -20.54 40.01
CA ASP A 149 -23.51 -20.91 39.08
C ASP A 149 -24.87 -20.34 39.54
N LEU A 150 -25.05 -20.20 40.86
CA LEU A 150 -26.24 -19.60 41.45
C LEU A 150 -26.32 -18.10 41.14
N ASP A 151 -25.25 -17.35 41.42
CA ASP A 151 -25.21 -15.91 41.18
C ASP A 151 -25.39 -15.60 39.69
N PHE A 152 -24.74 -16.39 38.83
CA PHE A 152 -24.85 -16.26 37.39
C PHE A 152 -26.30 -16.42 36.90
N VAL A 153 -26.99 -17.48 37.36
CA VAL A 153 -28.40 -17.70 37.03
C VAL A 153 -29.27 -16.58 37.59
N GLN A 154 -29.10 -16.23 38.87
CA GLN A 154 -29.93 -15.22 39.52
C GLN A 154 -29.80 -13.85 38.86
N ARG A 155 -28.58 -13.36 38.59
CA ARG A 155 -28.39 -12.04 37.95
C ARG A 155 -28.97 -11.99 36.54
N LEU A 156 -28.97 -13.12 35.81
CA LEU A 156 -29.56 -13.21 34.48
C LEU A 156 -31.08 -13.17 34.55
N LEU A 157 -31.70 -13.93 35.46
CA LEU A 157 -33.15 -13.90 35.69
C LEU A 157 -33.62 -12.52 36.17
N GLU A 158 -32.89 -11.91 37.12
CA GLU A 158 -33.14 -10.55 37.59
C GLU A 158 -33.01 -9.51 36.46
N HIS A 159 -32.03 -9.70 35.57
CA HIS A 159 -31.89 -8.84 34.40
C HIS A 159 -33.06 -9.00 33.42
N GLU A 160 -33.59 -10.20 33.24
CA GLU A 160 -34.76 -10.42 32.38
C GLU A 160 -36.09 -10.11 33.05
N GLY A 161 -36.10 -9.74 34.34
CA GLY A 161 -37.33 -9.55 35.09
C GLY A 161 -38.12 -10.85 35.32
N ILE A 162 -37.44 -11.99 35.24
CA ILE A 162 -37.98 -13.33 35.47
C ILE A 162 -37.89 -13.61 36.97
N LEU A 163 -39.05 -13.77 37.59
CA LEU A 163 -39.13 -14.21 38.97
C LEU A 163 -39.07 -15.73 39.05
N TYR A 164 -38.69 -16.26 40.21
CA TYR A 164 -38.78 -17.68 40.47
C TYR A 164 -39.30 -17.98 41.88
N PHE A 165 -39.89 -19.14 42.06
CA PHE A 165 -40.37 -19.64 43.36
C PHE A 165 -40.39 -21.18 43.33
N PHE A 166 -40.78 -21.81 44.45
CA PHE A 166 -40.80 -23.26 44.55
C PHE A 166 -42.22 -23.78 44.82
N GLU A 167 -42.65 -24.72 44.00
CA GLU A 167 -43.84 -25.54 44.29
C GLU A 167 -43.38 -26.86 44.92
N HIS A 168 -44.01 -27.22 46.03
CA HIS A 168 -43.61 -28.36 46.86
C HIS A 168 -44.66 -29.47 46.79
N ASP A 169 -44.18 -30.70 46.76
CA ASP A 169 -44.99 -31.92 46.80
C ASP A 169 -44.20 -32.97 47.61
N GLU A 170 -44.78 -34.13 47.87
CA GLU A 170 -44.18 -35.17 48.69
C GLU A 170 -42.82 -35.62 48.11
N GLY A 171 -41.75 -35.44 48.88
CA GLY A 171 -40.38 -35.81 48.49
C GLY A 171 -39.74 -34.95 47.40
N LYS A 172 -40.41 -33.89 46.90
CA LYS A 172 -39.92 -33.10 45.76
C LYS A 172 -40.30 -31.63 45.81
N HIS A 173 -39.47 -30.79 45.21
CA HIS A 173 -39.74 -29.36 44.98
C HIS A 173 -39.34 -28.99 43.56
N THR A 174 -40.16 -28.17 42.90
CA THR A 174 -39.95 -27.73 41.52
C THR A 174 -39.75 -26.23 41.49
N LEU A 175 -38.67 -25.77 40.87
CA LEU A 175 -38.44 -24.35 40.60
C LEU A 175 -39.37 -23.88 39.49
N VAL A 176 -40.20 -22.87 39.74
CA VAL A 176 -41.07 -22.28 38.71
C VAL A 176 -40.46 -20.96 38.26
N LEU A 177 -40.17 -20.82 36.96
CA LEU A 177 -39.76 -19.56 36.34
C LEU A 177 -40.99 -18.86 35.76
N ALA A 178 -41.25 -17.60 36.14
CA ALA A 178 -42.38 -16.83 35.63
C ALA A 178 -41.99 -15.37 35.35
N ASP A 179 -42.71 -14.71 34.45
CA ASP A 179 -42.42 -13.33 34.03
C ASP A 179 -43.68 -12.46 33.88
N ALA A 180 -44.84 -12.96 34.32
CA ALA A 180 -46.09 -12.23 34.28
C ALA A 180 -47.00 -12.68 35.42
N MET A 181 -47.76 -11.74 36.00
CA MET A 181 -48.71 -12.04 37.08
C MET A 181 -49.78 -13.05 36.63
N SER A 182 -50.18 -13.01 35.36
CA SER A 182 -51.14 -13.95 34.74
C SER A 182 -50.66 -15.40 34.67
N LYS A 183 -49.38 -15.66 34.95
CA LYS A 183 -48.76 -16.99 34.96
C LYS A 183 -48.67 -17.59 36.36
N LEU A 184 -48.98 -16.79 37.38
CA LEU A 184 -49.08 -17.23 38.77
C LEU A 184 -50.45 -17.86 39.00
N LYS A 185 -50.51 -18.80 39.94
CA LYS A 185 -51.72 -19.56 40.24
C LYS A 185 -52.16 -19.28 41.67
N PRO A 186 -53.48 -19.29 41.94
CA PRO A 186 -53.98 -19.33 43.30
C PRO A 186 -53.44 -20.53 44.07
N ALA A 187 -53.21 -20.38 45.37
CA ALA A 187 -52.91 -21.51 46.22
C ALA A 187 -54.13 -22.48 46.26
N PRO A 188 -53.96 -23.79 45.96
CA PRO A 188 -55.08 -24.72 45.90
C PRO A 188 -55.85 -24.81 47.23
N GLY A 189 -57.16 -24.56 47.22
CA GLY A 189 -58.00 -24.55 48.43
C GLY A 189 -57.91 -23.24 49.25
N TYR A 190 -57.10 -22.28 48.80
CA TYR A 190 -56.89 -20.99 49.42
C TYR A 190 -57.10 -19.85 48.41
N GLU A 191 -57.94 -20.07 47.40
CA GLU A 191 -58.28 -19.06 46.40
C GLU A 191 -58.91 -17.82 47.04
N LYS A 192 -59.60 -18.03 48.17
CA LYS A 192 -60.25 -16.99 48.98
C LYS A 192 -59.92 -17.21 50.45
N VAL A 193 -59.31 -16.22 51.09
CA VAL A 193 -58.82 -16.30 52.47
C VAL A 193 -59.55 -15.29 53.35
N PRO A 194 -60.25 -15.73 54.42
CA PRO A 194 -60.95 -14.82 55.32
C PRO A 194 -59.98 -14.06 56.24
N TYR A 195 -60.33 -12.81 56.52
CA TYR A 195 -59.74 -12.00 57.59
C TYR A 195 -60.63 -12.05 58.83
N HIS A 196 -60.06 -12.40 59.98
CA HIS A 196 -60.73 -12.36 61.27
C HIS A 196 -59.91 -11.54 62.26
N PHE A 197 -60.49 -10.45 62.77
CA PHE A 197 -59.85 -9.66 63.82
C PHE A 197 -59.78 -10.46 65.13
N GLU A 198 -58.66 -10.38 65.85
CA GLU A 198 -58.40 -11.14 67.09
C GLU A 198 -59.46 -10.95 68.21
N GLY A 199 -60.30 -9.92 68.12
CA GLY A 199 -61.45 -9.70 69.03
C GLY A 199 -62.69 -10.56 68.75
N GLN A 200 -62.75 -11.30 67.65
CA GLN A 200 -63.78 -12.33 67.40
C GLN A 200 -63.30 -13.67 67.96
N GLY A 201 -64.15 -14.41 68.66
CA GLY A 201 -63.75 -15.65 69.33
C GLY A 201 -63.04 -16.62 68.38
N SER A 202 -61.80 -17.00 68.73
CA SER A 202 -60.94 -17.85 67.91
C SER A 202 -61.64 -19.15 67.54
N ARG A 203 -61.96 -19.30 66.25
CA ARG A 203 -62.42 -20.55 65.66
C ARG A 203 -61.21 -21.40 65.30
N ARG A 204 -61.13 -22.64 65.82
CA ARG A 204 -60.03 -23.59 65.51
C ARG A 204 -60.29 -24.40 64.24
N ASP A 205 -61.49 -24.29 63.67
CA ASP A 205 -61.99 -25.04 62.52
C ASP A 205 -61.75 -24.35 61.16
N VAL A 206 -61.29 -23.10 61.16
CA VAL A 206 -61.07 -22.30 59.94
C VAL A 206 -59.70 -21.63 60.01
N GLU A 207 -58.97 -21.60 58.91
CA GLU A 207 -57.72 -20.86 58.76
C GLU A 207 -57.99 -19.43 58.26
N TYR A 208 -57.36 -18.43 58.86
CA TYR A 208 -57.62 -17.02 58.57
C TYR A 208 -56.38 -16.14 58.76
N ILE A 209 -56.46 -14.93 58.22
CA ILE A 209 -55.51 -13.84 58.49
C ILE A 209 -56.05 -13.01 59.67
N THR A 210 -55.20 -12.75 60.66
CA THR A 210 -55.52 -11.98 61.87
C THR A 210 -55.00 -10.55 61.85
N GLU A 211 -53.84 -10.33 61.25
CA GLU A 211 -53.23 -9.00 61.10
C GLU A 211 -53.06 -8.65 59.62
N TRP A 212 -53.33 -7.39 59.29
CA TRP A 212 -53.17 -6.86 57.94
C TRP A 212 -52.64 -5.42 57.99
N ILE A 213 -51.34 -5.27 57.76
CA ILE A 213 -50.61 -4.00 57.89
C ILE A 213 -50.25 -3.49 56.49
N LEU A 214 -51.02 -2.52 56.02
CA LEU A 214 -50.81 -1.86 54.72
C LEU A 214 -49.65 -0.85 54.81
N GLY A 215 -48.68 -0.96 53.89
CA GLY A 215 -47.61 0.00 53.70
C GLY A 215 -47.52 0.53 52.27
N SER A 216 -47.24 1.83 52.15
CA SER A 216 -46.96 2.48 50.87
C SER A 216 -45.66 3.30 50.94
N SER A 217 -44.85 3.30 49.87
CA SER A 217 -43.57 4.03 49.82
C SER A 217 -43.39 4.82 48.53
N VAL A 218 -42.78 6.01 48.59
CA VAL A 218 -42.49 6.82 47.39
C VAL A 218 -41.48 6.07 46.51
N ARG A 219 -41.79 5.93 45.22
CA ARG A 219 -40.91 5.31 44.21
C ARG A 219 -40.79 6.18 42.95
N PRO A 220 -39.64 6.15 42.26
CA PRO A 220 -39.49 6.73 40.93
C PRO A 220 -40.61 6.30 39.97
N GLY A 221 -41.05 7.24 39.14
CA GLY A 221 -42.09 7.05 38.14
C GLY A 221 -41.57 6.71 36.76
N ALA A 222 -40.27 6.94 36.52
CA ALA A 222 -39.63 6.72 35.23
C ALA A 222 -38.26 6.03 35.37
N TYR A 223 -37.95 5.21 34.36
CA TYR A 223 -36.61 4.65 34.16
C TYR A 223 -36.19 4.94 32.72
N VAL A 224 -34.96 5.45 32.57
CA VAL A 224 -34.36 5.81 31.29
C VAL A 224 -32.97 5.18 31.21
N HIS A 225 -32.64 4.65 30.04
CA HIS A 225 -31.29 4.17 29.78
C HIS A 225 -30.92 4.35 28.31
N THR A 226 -29.63 4.23 28.02
CA THR A 226 -29.11 4.26 26.66
C THR A 226 -27.90 3.34 26.52
N ASP A 227 -27.50 3.09 25.28
CA ASP A 227 -26.34 2.27 24.94
C ASP A 227 -25.71 2.78 23.63
N TYR A 228 -24.62 2.14 23.18
CA TYR A 228 -23.93 2.50 21.95
C TYR A 228 -23.67 1.28 21.05
N ASP A 229 -24.22 1.29 19.83
CA ASP A 229 -23.92 0.31 18.80
C ASP A 229 -22.96 0.88 17.75
N PHE A 230 -21.71 0.39 17.74
CA PHE A 230 -20.73 0.79 16.75
C PHE A 230 -21.10 0.39 15.30
N LYS A 231 -22.01 -0.58 15.12
CA LYS A 231 -22.52 -0.96 13.79
C LYS A 231 -23.56 0.05 13.29
N LYS A 232 -24.18 0.82 14.19
CA LYS A 232 -25.18 1.87 13.93
C LYS A 232 -24.87 3.13 14.78
N PRO A 233 -23.71 3.79 14.60
CA PRO A 233 -23.19 4.78 15.55
C PRO A 233 -24.04 6.04 15.72
N GLY A 234 -24.96 6.32 14.80
CA GLY A 234 -25.92 7.43 14.89
C GLY A 234 -27.34 7.02 15.29
N ALA A 235 -27.57 5.75 15.65
CA ALA A 235 -28.88 5.32 16.12
C ALA A 235 -29.16 5.87 17.54
N ASP A 236 -30.37 6.38 17.74
CA ASP A 236 -30.85 6.73 19.07
C ASP A 236 -31.31 5.46 19.80
N LEU A 237 -30.49 5.02 20.76
CA LEU A 237 -30.77 3.88 21.62
C LEU A 237 -31.30 4.32 23.00
N MET A 238 -31.68 5.59 23.17
CA MET A 238 -32.34 6.01 24.39
C MET A 238 -33.73 5.38 24.48
N ALA A 239 -33.97 4.63 25.56
CA ALA A 239 -35.26 4.02 25.85
C ALA A 239 -35.79 4.48 27.20
N LYS A 240 -37.10 4.72 27.26
CA LYS A 240 -37.78 5.32 28.42
C LYS A 240 -39.10 4.63 28.70
N SER A 241 -39.31 4.25 29.97
CA SER A 241 -40.63 3.85 30.48
C SER A 241 -41.03 4.78 31.61
N ALA A 242 -42.22 5.38 31.52
CA ALA A 242 -42.74 6.32 32.51
C ALA A 242 -44.21 6.02 32.84
N GLN A 243 -44.47 5.75 34.11
CA GLN A 243 -45.81 5.55 34.67
C GLN A 243 -45.80 5.96 36.15
N PRO A 244 -45.77 7.28 36.45
CA PRO A 244 -45.76 7.78 37.82
C PRO A 244 -47.10 7.49 38.52
N PHE A 245 -47.04 7.18 39.82
CA PHE A 245 -48.23 7.13 40.67
C PHE A 245 -48.82 8.53 40.89
N SER A 246 -50.08 8.62 41.34
CA SER A 246 -50.79 9.90 41.49
C SER A 246 -50.38 10.74 42.71
N HIS A 247 -49.46 10.24 43.55
CA HIS A 247 -48.99 10.95 44.74
C HIS A 247 -47.92 12.01 44.41
N LYS A 248 -47.71 12.96 45.33
CA LYS A 248 -46.63 13.96 45.21
C LYS A 248 -45.26 13.27 45.15
N LEU A 249 -44.31 13.86 44.41
CA LEU A 249 -42.94 13.34 44.22
C LEU A 249 -42.84 11.97 43.50
N ALA A 250 -43.88 11.52 42.80
CA ALA A 250 -43.84 10.28 42.01
C ALA A 250 -43.12 10.43 40.65
N ALA A 251 -42.79 11.65 40.22
CA ALA A 251 -42.22 11.93 38.89
C ALA A 251 -40.69 11.75 38.80
N GLY A 252 -40.04 11.27 39.87
CA GLY A 252 -38.59 11.03 39.87
C GLY A 252 -38.18 10.03 38.79
N GLU A 253 -36.99 10.23 38.21
CA GLU A 253 -36.44 9.42 37.12
C GLU A 253 -35.09 8.81 37.53
N ASN A 254 -34.91 7.52 37.22
CA ASN A 254 -33.62 6.86 37.29
C ASN A 254 -33.01 6.76 35.88
N TYR A 255 -31.78 7.25 35.69
CA TYR A 255 -31.04 7.18 34.43
C TYR A 255 -29.82 6.26 34.54
N ARG A 256 -29.55 5.46 33.51
CA ARG A 256 -28.36 4.58 33.46
C ARG A 256 -27.74 4.48 32.06
N GLN A 257 -26.42 4.41 32.02
CA GLN A 257 -25.64 3.96 30.86
C GLN A 257 -24.53 3.01 31.38
N PRO A 258 -24.30 1.84 30.75
CA PRO A 258 -24.98 1.28 29.60
C PRO A 258 -26.31 0.58 29.95
N GLY A 259 -27.20 0.46 28.96
CA GLY A 259 -28.52 -0.15 29.05
C GLY A 259 -28.58 -1.64 28.69
N ALA A 260 -27.47 -2.23 28.24
CA ALA A 260 -27.33 -3.63 27.81
C ALA A 260 -28.31 -4.06 26.70
N HIS A 261 -28.50 -3.19 25.70
CA HIS A 261 -29.33 -3.48 24.53
C HIS A 261 -28.80 -2.76 23.28
N LEU A 262 -28.93 -3.38 22.11
CA LEU A 262 -28.55 -2.80 20.81
C LEU A 262 -29.74 -2.60 19.86
N ASP A 263 -30.94 -3.00 20.30
CA ASP A 263 -32.20 -2.88 19.57
C ASP A 263 -33.19 -2.04 20.38
N VAL A 264 -33.80 -1.03 19.73
CA VAL A 264 -34.69 -0.05 20.37
C VAL A 264 -35.86 -0.73 21.10
N GLY A 265 -36.58 -1.64 20.45
CA GLY A 265 -37.74 -2.33 21.06
C GLY A 265 -37.37 -3.20 22.27
N ARG A 266 -36.14 -3.71 22.32
CA ARG A 266 -35.61 -4.41 23.48
C ARG A 266 -35.27 -3.43 24.62
N GLY A 267 -34.72 -2.26 24.28
CA GLY A 267 -34.49 -1.16 25.21
C GLY A 267 -35.76 -0.73 25.95
N ASP A 268 -36.88 -0.57 25.22
CA ASP A 268 -38.17 -0.19 25.82
C ASP A 268 -38.70 -1.25 26.79
N SER A 269 -38.58 -2.53 26.41
CA SER A 269 -38.99 -3.66 27.24
C SER A 269 -38.19 -3.72 28.55
N LEU A 270 -36.87 -3.53 28.48
CA LEU A 270 -36.01 -3.46 29.65
C LEU A 270 -36.32 -2.23 30.52
N ALA A 271 -36.57 -1.07 29.93
CA ALA A 271 -36.96 0.13 30.68
C ALA A 271 -38.26 -0.09 31.46
N ALA A 272 -39.25 -0.78 30.86
CA ALA A 272 -40.49 -1.16 31.53
C ALA A 272 -40.24 -2.13 32.70
N ILE A 273 -39.45 -3.18 32.50
CA ILE A 273 -39.06 -4.13 33.56
C ILE A 273 -38.38 -3.39 34.72
N ARG A 274 -37.45 -2.47 34.45
CA ARG A 274 -36.75 -1.72 35.49
C ARG A 274 -37.65 -0.76 36.25
N ARG A 275 -38.58 -0.09 35.57
CA ARG A 275 -39.60 0.72 36.23
C ARG A 275 -40.47 -0.15 37.14
N GLU A 276 -40.96 -1.28 36.65
CA GLU A 276 -41.78 -2.22 37.43
C GLU A 276 -41.01 -2.78 38.63
N GLU A 277 -39.72 -3.11 38.48
CA GLU A 277 -38.82 -3.52 39.57
C GLU A 277 -38.75 -2.47 40.69
N ILE A 278 -38.50 -1.21 40.33
CA ILE A 278 -38.42 -0.11 41.29
C ILE A 278 -39.78 0.15 41.96
N GLN A 279 -40.87 -0.03 41.21
CA GLN A 279 -42.23 0.21 41.68
C GLN A 279 -42.83 -0.97 42.45
N ALA A 280 -42.32 -2.20 42.31
CA ALA A 280 -42.90 -3.41 42.91
C ALA A 280 -43.04 -3.36 44.44
N VAL A 281 -42.23 -2.53 45.10
CA VAL A 281 -42.22 -2.28 46.55
C VAL A 281 -43.00 -1.02 46.96
N HIS A 282 -43.69 -0.37 46.01
CA HIS A 282 -44.55 0.79 46.27
C HIS A 282 -45.65 0.43 47.26
N GLN A 283 -46.33 -0.70 47.05
CA GLN A 283 -47.34 -1.25 47.95
C GLN A 283 -46.89 -2.61 48.48
N ARG A 284 -46.76 -2.71 49.80
CA ARG A 284 -46.41 -3.94 50.51
C ARG A 284 -47.29 -4.07 51.73
N ILE A 285 -47.80 -5.27 51.94
CA ILE A 285 -48.62 -5.60 53.10
C ILE A 285 -47.88 -6.65 53.90
N ALA A 286 -47.78 -6.45 55.21
CA ALA A 286 -47.44 -7.52 56.14
C ALA A 286 -48.74 -8.12 56.69
N ALA A 287 -48.93 -9.42 56.52
CA ALA A 287 -50.08 -10.14 57.01
C ALA A 287 -49.65 -11.27 57.95
N VAL A 288 -50.44 -11.52 58.99
CA VAL A 288 -50.18 -12.61 59.95
C VAL A 288 -51.41 -13.48 60.03
N GLY A 289 -51.24 -14.80 60.14
CA GLY A 289 -52.37 -15.70 60.32
C GLY A 289 -51.98 -17.16 60.49
N THR A 290 -53.00 -18.02 60.41
CA THR A 290 -52.91 -19.48 60.55
C THR A 290 -53.06 -20.22 59.22
N VAL A 291 -52.96 -19.50 58.10
CA VAL A 291 -53.17 -20.02 56.74
C VAL A 291 -52.01 -20.90 56.28
N ARG A 292 -52.22 -22.21 56.34
CA ARG A 292 -51.19 -23.23 56.11
C ARG A 292 -50.86 -23.42 54.64
N GLY A 293 -51.79 -23.14 53.72
CA GLY A 293 -51.60 -23.38 52.29
C GLY A 293 -50.82 -22.31 51.51
N LEU A 294 -50.63 -21.10 52.05
CA LEU A 294 -50.04 -19.99 51.29
C LEU A 294 -48.51 -20.05 51.23
N TYR A 295 -47.94 -19.90 50.03
CA TYR A 295 -46.49 -19.95 49.75
C TYR A 295 -46.02 -18.82 48.83
N SER A 296 -44.72 -18.53 48.84
CA SER A 296 -44.20 -17.47 47.98
C SER A 296 -44.43 -17.81 46.49
N GLY A 297 -44.92 -16.85 45.71
CA GLY A 297 -45.26 -17.05 44.30
C GLY A 297 -46.70 -17.49 44.02
N CYS A 298 -47.51 -17.81 45.04
CA CYS A 298 -48.94 -18.06 44.86
C CYS A 298 -49.76 -16.77 44.93
N THR A 299 -50.99 -16.82 44.40
CA THR A 299 -51.99 -15.76 44.59
C THR A 299 -53.12 -16.21 45.53
N PHE A 300 -53.84 -15.25 46.10
CA PHE A 300 -55.09 -15.48 46.84
C PHE A 300 -55.93 -14.19 46.87
N LYS A 301 -57.24 -14.32 47.11
CA LYS A 301 -58.13 -13.17 47.35
C LYS A 301 -58.39 -12.99 48.85
N LEU A 302 -58.13 -11.80 49.38
CA LEU A 302 -58.53 -11.45 50.75
C LEU A 302 -60.03 -11.21 50.83
N ASP A 303 -60.67 -11.67 51.90
CA ASP A 303 -62.10 -11.50 52.14
C ASP A 303 -62.40 -11.04 53.56
N GLY A 304 -63.38 -10.16 53.73
CA GLY A 304 -63.87 -9.75 55.03
C GLY A 304 -62.97 -8.76 55.78
N PHE A 305 -61.97 -8.14 55.14
CA PHE A 305 -61.22 -7.05 55.74
C PHE A 305 -62.08 -5.77 55.80
N PRO A 306 -62.09 -5.00 56.92
CA PRO A 306 -62.98 -3.84 57.08
C PRO A 306 -62.82 -2.72 56.04
N ARG A 307 -61.66 -2.64 55.38
CA ARG A 307 -61.39 -1.66 54.32
C ARG A 307 -61.59 -2.31 52.95
N GLU A 308 -62.70 -1.96 52.29
CA GLU A 308 -63.19 -2.69 51.11
C GLU A 308 -62.23 -2.73 49.92
N ASP A 309 -61.44 -1.67 49.70
CA ASP A 309 -60.42 -1.64 48.64
C ASP A 309 -59.29 -2.67 48.85
N GLN A 310 -59.19 -3.27 50.04
CA GLN A 310 -58.23 -4.32 50.33
C GLN A 310 -58.77 -5.72 50.02
N ASN A 311 -60.06 -5.92 49.80
CA ASN A 311 -60.66 -7.24 49.51
C ASN A 311 -60.46 -7.66 48.03
N GLN A 312 -59.20 -7.70 47.61
CA GLN A 312 -58.73 -7.98 46.24
C GLN A 312 -57.76 -9.16 46.18
N GLU A 313 -57.22 -9.44 44.99
CA GLU A 313 -56.22 -10.49 44.80
C GLU A 313 -54.80 -9.98 45.11
N TYR A 314 -54.04 -10.81 45.81
CA TYR A 314 -52.67 -10.55 46.23
C TYR A 314 -51.73 -11.67 45.79
N LEU A 315 -50.50 -11.29 45.47
CA LEU A 315 -49.35 -12.15 45.35
C LEU A 315 -48.66 -12.26 46.71
N VAL A 316 -48.37 -13.49 47.14
CA VAL A 316 -47.48 -13.75 48.28
C VAL A 316 -46.04 -13.61 47.82
N VAL A 317 -45.36 -12.55 48.25
CA VAL A 317 -43.95 -12.27 47.91
C VAL A 317 -42.99 -13.00 48.83
N SER A 318 -43.34 -13.12 50.11
CA SER A 318 -42.55 -13.86 51.10
C SER A 318 -43.48 -14.49 52.14
N ALA A 319 -43.03 -15.59 52.72
CA ALA A 319 -43.73 -16.30 53.78
C ALA A 319 -42.73 -16.86 54.79
N GLU A 320 -42.89 -16.49 56.06
CA GLU A 320 -42.15 -17.01 57.20
C GLU A 320 -43.06 -17.93 58.02
N TYR A 321 -42.67 -19.20 58.13
CA TYR A 321 -43.43 -20.25 58.78
C TYR A 321 -42.87 -20.56 60.15
N ARG A 322 -43.78 -20.85 61.07
CA ARG A 322 -43.50 -21.48 62.37
C ARG A 322 -44.53 -22.59 62.58
N LEU A 323 -44.08 -23.83 62.49
CA LEU A 323 -44.86 -25.04 62.73
C LEU A 323 -44.22 -25.79 63.90
N PHE A 324 -45.02 -26.23 64.87
CA PHE A 324 -44.57 -26.97 66.04
C PHE A 324 -45.43 -28.20 66.29
N ASP A 325 -44.78 -29.32 66.62
CA ASP A 325 -45.46 -30.50 67.14
C ASP A 325 -45.89 -30.25 68.60
N PRO A 326 -47.18 -30.42 68.95
CA PRO A 326 -47.68 -30.18 70.30
C PRO A 326 -47.04 -31.07 71.39
N GLY A 327 -46.62 -32.28 71.02
CA GLY A 327 -46.09 -33.30 71.94
C GLY A 327 -44.69 -32.99 72.47
N TYR A 328 -43.96 -32.07 71.83
CA TYR A 328 -42.57 -31.73 72.17
C TYR A 328 -42.39 -30.27 72.62
N ARG A 329 -43.47 -29.60 73.05
CA ARG A 329 -43.44 -28.21 73.56
C ARG A 329 -42.97 -28.11 75.01
N ALA A 330 -42.26 -27.02 75.33
CA ALA A 330 -41.98 -26.63 76.71
C ALA A 330 -43.27 -26.15 77.42
N HIS A 331 -43.43 -26.46 78.71
CA HIS A 331 -44.63 -26.14 79.50
C HIS A 331 -44.96 -24.63 79.64
N ALA A 332 -44.09 -23.72 79.18
CA ALA A 332 -44.32 -22.28 79.22
C ALA A 332 -45.14 -21.73 78.03
N ASP A 333 -45.34 -22.50 76.95
CA ASP A 333 -45.92 -22.03 75.66
C ASP A 333 -47.27 -22.68 75.30
N VAL A 334 -47.97 -23.26 76.28
CA VAL A 334 -49.17 -24.10 76.10
C VAL A 334 -50.36 -23.35 75.47
N GLU A 335 -50.36 -22.01 75.50
CA GLU A 335 -51.42 -21.15 74.91
C GLU A 335 -51.13 -20.68 73.46
N SER A 336 -49.99 -21.03 72.87
CA SER A 336 -49.60 -20.58 71.51
C SER A 336 -50.15 -21.47 70.37
N GLU A 337 -50.47 -20.87 69.21
CA GLU A 337 -50.92 -21.62 68.02
C GLU A 337 -49.84 -22.58 67.47
N ASN A 338 -50.24 -23.77 66.98
CA ASN A 338 -49.33 -24.79 66.43
C ASN A 338 -48.70 -24.41 65.09
N PHE A 339 -49.37 -23.51 64.37
CA PHE A 339 -48.90 -22.99 63.09
C PHE A 339 -49.14 -21.49 63.06
N LYS A 340 -48.11 -20.76 62.67
CA LYS A 340 -48.17 -19.32 62.39
C LYS A 340 -47.42 -19.02 61.11
N VAL A 341 -47.99 -18.15 60.28
CA VAL A 341 -47.31 -17.61 59.11
C VAL A 341 -47.31 -16.09 59.12
N ILE A 342 -46.16 -15.50 58.77
CA ILE A 342 -46.02 -14.08 58.49
C ILE A 342 -45.78 -13.94 56.99
N LEU A 343 -46.68 -13.24 56.31
CA LEU A 343 -46.69 -13.07 54.87
C LEU A 343 -46.31 -11.64 54.51
N GLY A 344 -45.40 -11.49 53.55
CA GLY A 344 -45.24 -10.26 52.80
C GLY A 344 -46.01 -10.40 51.50
N VAL A 345 -47.04 -9.60 51.28
CA VAL A 345 -47.92 -9.70 50.10
C VAL A 345 -48.00 -8.37 49.35
N ALA A 346 -48.37 -8.42 48.07
CA ALA A 346 -48.59 -7.24 47.24
C ALA A 346 -49.77 -7.44 46.28
N PRO A 347 -50.52 -6.38 45.93
CA PRO A 347 -51.65 -6.50 45.01
C PRO A 347 -51.21 -6.99 43.63
N THR A 348 -51.98 -7.90 43.01
CA THR A 348 -51.66 -8.38 41.65
C THR A 348 -51.86 -7.32 40.57
N ALA A 349 -52.55 -6.22 40.89
CA ALA A 349 -52.70 -5.05 40.04
C ALA A 349 -51.37 -4.31 39.75
N LEU A 350 -50.36 -4.49 40.60
CA LEU A 350 -49.03 -3.95 40.39
C LEU A 350 -48.09 -5.07 39.93
N PRO A 351 -47.52 -5.00 38.71
CA PRO A 351 -46.58 -6.01 38.25
C PRO A 351 -45.39 -6.15 39.21
N TYR A 352 -45.10 -7.38 39.63
CA TYR A 352 -43.91 -7.69 40.41
C TYR A 352 -42.76 -8.09 39.48
N ARG A 353 -41.61 -7.46 39.68
CA ARG A 353 -40.32 -7.89 39.13
C ARG A 353 -39.34 -8.14 40.27
N PRO A 354 -38.44 -9.13 40.13
CA PRO A 354 -37.43 -9.40 41.15
C PRO A 354 -36.46 -8.21 41.27
N PRO A 355 -36.08 -7.82 42.50
CA PRO A 355 -35.04 -6.81 42.69
C PRO A 355 -33.67 -7.33 42.26
N ARG A 356 -32.88 -6.50 41.58
CA ARG A 356 -31.50 -6.82 41.20
C ARG A 356 -30.52 -6.72 42.37
N VAL A 357 -30.46 -7.77 43.19
CA VAL A 357 -29.53 -7.83 44.33
C VAL A 357 -28.26 -8.60 44.03
N THR A 358 -28.31 -9.48 43.03
CA THR A 358 -27.17 -10.33 42.69
C THR A 358 -26.12 -9.48 42.00
N THR A 359 -24.92 -9.45 42.58
CA THR A 359 -23.85 -8.57 42.09
C THR A 359 -23.38 -9.06 40.73
N ARG A 360 -23.30 -8.15 39.75
CA ARG A 360 -22.73 -8.50 38.44
C ARG A 360 -21.20 -8.51 38.55
N PRO A 361 -20.51 -9.50 37.95
CA PRO A 361 -19.05 -9.52 37.93
C PRO A 361 -18.50 -8.29 37.20
N ILE A 362 -17.36 -7.80 37.68
CA ILE A 362 -16.65 -6.65 37.11
C ILE A 362 -15.21 -7.05 36.84
N MET A 363 -14.77 -6.86 35.60
CA MET A 363 -13.38 -6.96 35.18
C MET A 363 -12.62 -5.76 35.76
N ARG A 364 -11.80 -6.02 36.78
CA ARG A 364 -11.07 -4.96 37.51
C ARG A 364 -9.98 -4.28 36.70
N GLY A 365 -9.58 -4.86 35.58
CA GLY A 365 -8.56 -4.34 34.70
C GLY A 365 -8.38 -5.21 33.45
N PRO A 366 -7.50 -4.80 32.54
CA PRO A 366 -7.26 -5.52 31.30
C PRO A 366 -6.60 -6.87 31.56
N GLN A 367 -6.83 -7.79 30.64
CA GLN A 367 -6.23 -9.13 30.61
C GLN A 367 -5.53 -9.36 29.28
N THR A 368 -4.67 -10.38 29.21
CA THR A 368 -4.11 -10.85 27.94
C THR A 368 -4.93 -12.01 27.39
N ALA A 369 -5.02 -12.11 26.07
CA ALA A 369 -5.65 -13.23 25.37
C ALA A 369 -4.87 -13.57 24.09
N THR A 370 -5.04 -14.79 23.59
CA THR A 370 -4.43 -15.23 22.32
C THR A 370 -5.42 -15.05 21.18
N VAL A 371 -5.01 -14.44 20.08
CA VAL A 371 -5.83 -14.31 18.88
C VAL A 371 -6.02 -15.68 18.22
N VAL A 372 -7.25 -16.00 17.82
CA VAL A 372 -7.61 -17.32 17.28
C VAL A 372 -8.50 -17.21 16.03
N GLY A 373 -8.58 -18.29 15.26
CA GLY A 373 -9.37 -18.37 14.05
C GLY A 373 -9.40 -19.78 13.47
N PRO A 374 -9.94 -19.97 12.26
CA PRO A 374 -10.01 -21.28 11.61
C PRO A 374 -8.62 -21.89 11.36
N SER A 375 -8.55 -23.22 11.42
CA SER A 375 -7.32 -23.95 11.11
C SER A 375 -6.84 -23.66 9.67
N GLY A 376 -5.54 -23.42 9.49
CA GLY A 376 -4.93 -23.09 8.19
C GLY A 376 -5.00 -21.62 7.79
N GLU A 377 -5.58 -20.76 8.64
CA GLU A 377 -5.56 -19.31 8.49
C GLU A 377 -4.45 -18.68 9.34
N GLU A 378 -3.85 -17.59 8.86
CA GLU A 378 -2.97 -16.73 9.66
C GLU A 378 -3.69 -15.48 10.18
N ILE A 379 -4.76 -15.07 9.48
CA ILE A 379 -5.53 -13.86 9.77
C ILE A 379 -7.02 -14.21 9.69
N PHE A 380 -7.76 -13.93 10.75
CA PHE A 380 -9.21 -14.08 10.78
C PHE A 380 -9.85 -12.80 11.31
N THR A 381 -10.45 -12.04 10.39
CA THR A 381 -11.03 -10.72 10.68
C THR A 381 -12.35 -10.51 9.94
N ASP A 382 -13.15 -9.55 10.40
CA ASP A 382 -14.35 -9.10 9.69
C ASP A 382 -14.21 -7.69 9.08
N LYS A 383 -15.31 -7.17 8.51
CA LYS A 383 -15.38 -5.84 7.87
C LYS A 383 -15.07 -4.65 8.79
N TYR A 384 -14.97 -4.86 10.09
CA TYR A 384 -14.67 -3.84 11.10
C TYR A 384 -13.26 -4.02 11.69
N ALA A 385 -12.41 -4.85 11.08
CA ALA A 385 -11.09 -5.19 11.58
C ALA A 385 -11.10 -5.81 12.99
N ARG A 386 -12.17 -6.55 13.33
CA ARG A 386 -12.29 -7.26 14.61
C ARG A 386 -11.68 -8.65 14.48
N VAL A 387 -11.13 -9.15 15.58
CA VAL A 387 -10.58 -10.52 15.66
C VAL A 387 -11.29 -11.32 16.75
N LYS A 388 -11.06 -12.63 16.80
CA LYS A 388 -11.50 -13.49 17.91
C LYS A 388 -10.33 -13.86 18.78
N VAL A 389 -10.58 -14.10 20.07
CA VAL A 389 -9.56 -14.41 21.06
C VAL A 389 -9.95 -15.62 21.90
N GLN A 390 -8.95 -16.31 22.44
CA GLN A 390 -9.08 -17.28 23.52
C GLN A 390 -8.52 -16.63 24.78
N PHE A 391 -9.36 -16.46 25.80
CA PHE A 391 -8.89 -16.04 27.13
C PHE A 391 -8.19 -17.18 27.85
N HIS A 392 -7.22 -16.85 28.69
CA HIS A 392 -6.41 -17.85 29.41
C HIS A 392 -7.21 -18.66 30.45
N TRP A 393 -8.30 -18.09 30.97
CA TRP A 393 -9.21 -18.75 31.91
C TRP A 393 -10.31 -19.57 31.21
N ASP A 394 -10.51 -19.40 29.89
CA ASP A 394 -11.50 -20.18 29.16
C ASP A 394 -10.97 -21.59 28.89
N ARG A 395 -11.48 -22.53 29.68
CA ARG A 395 -11.14 -23.95 29.64
C ARG A 395 -11.98 -24.77 28.64
N LEU A 396 -13.07 -24.21 28.14
CA LEU A 396 -13.99 -24.91 27.23
C LEU A 396 -13.73 -24.55 25.76
N GLY A 397 -13.14 -23.38 25.50
CA GLY A 397 -12.72 -22.96 24.17
C GLY A 397 -11.68 -23.91 23.54
N LYS A 398 -11.79 -24.08 22.21
CA LYS A 398 -10.96 -24.99 21.42
C LYS A 398 -9.81 -24.29 20.72
N LYS A 399 -9.56 -23.01 21.03
CA LYS A 399 -8.59 -22.14 20.33
C LYS A 399 -8.88 -22.03 18.83
N ASP A 400 -10.16 -21.95 18.47
CA ASP A 400 -10.65 -21.85 17.09
C ASP A 400 -11.56 -20.62 16.90
N GLN A 401 -12.21 -20.52 15.73
CA GLN A 401 -13.13 -19.43 15.40
C GLN A 401 -14.40 -19.36 16.28
N ASN A 402 -14.62 -20.31 17.19
CA ASN A 402 -15.78 -20.34 18.09
C ASN A 402 -15.41 -19.96 19.53
N SER A 403 -14.16 -19.60 19.81
CA SER A 403 -13.69 -19.34 21.18
C SER A 403 -14.29 -18.07 21.80
N SER A 404 -14.56 -17.04 21.01
CA SER A 404 -15.18 -15.79 21.48
C SER A 404 -16.08 -15.14 20.42
N CYS A 405 -16.76 -14.06 20.82
CA CYS A 405 -17.32 -13.10 19.89
C CYS A 405 -16.21 -12.35 19.12
N PHE A 406 -16.60 -11.56 18.12
CA PHE A 406 -15.68 -10.65 17.45
C PHE A 406 -15.38 -9.42 18.31
N VAL A 407 -14.11 -9.29 18.71
CA VAL A 407 -13.60 -8.23 19.57
C VAL A 407 -12.98 -7.11 18.74
N ARG A 408 -13.38 -5.86 19.00
CA ARG A 408 -12.82 -4.68 18.33
C ARG A 408 -11.37 -4.47 18.73
N VAL A 409 -10.55 -4.05 17.77
CA VAL A 409 -9.12 -3.78 17.97
C VAL A 409 -8.87 -2.29 17.88
N SER A 410 -8.36 -1.72 18.97
CA SER A 410 -7.84 -0.35 19.00
C SER A 410 -6.75 -0.17 17.94
N GLN A 411 -6.82 0.93 17.21
CA GLN A 411 -5.85 1.29 16.18
C GLN A 411 -5.11 2.56 16.59
N THR A 412 -3.88 2.73 16.12
CA THR A 412 -3.09 3.95 16.40
C THR A 412 -3.78 5.22 15.91
N TRP A 413 -4.51 5.15 14.79
CA TRP A 413 -5.31 6.26 14.26
C TRP A 413 -6.47 5.70 13.42
N ALA A 414 -7.71 6.13 13.66
CA ALA A 414 -8.88 5.62 12.94
C ALA A 414 -9.83 6.77 12.53
N GLY A 415 -10.03 6.93 11.22
CA GLY A 415 -10.95 7.90 10.63
C GLY A 415 -11.90 7.27 9.61
N SER A 416 -12.81 8.06 9.04
CA SER A 416 -13.80 7.58 8.07
C SER A 416 -13.14 7.32 6.71
N GLY A 417 -12.73 6.08 6.45
CA GLY A 417 -12.07 5.66 5.21
C GLY A 417 -10.55 5.90 5.16
N TRP A 418 -9.93 6.25 6.29
CA TRP A 418 -8.49 6.52 6.39
C TRP A 418 -7.98 6.24 7.82
N GLY A 419 -6.68 5.99 7.99
CA GLY A 419 -6.06 5.70 9.29
C GLY A 419 -4.99 4.61 9.23
N PHE A 420 -4.56 4.14 10.39
CA PHE A 420 -3.67 2.99 10.55
C PHE A 420 -4.47 1.71 10.79
N ILE A 421 -4.05 0.61 10.15
CA ILE A 421 -4.63 -0.72 10.36
C ILE A 421 -3.50 -1.73 10.52
N GLN A 422 -3.39 -2.33 11.71
CA GLN A 422 -2.59 -3.54 11.93
C GLN A 422 -3.47 -4.62 12.56
N ILE A 423 -3.96 -5.56 11.76
CA ILE A 423 -4.83 -6.62 12.27
C ILE A 423 -3.98 -7.65 13.04
N PRO A 424 -4.27 -7.94 14.31
CA PRO A 424 -3.60 -9.01 15.05
C PRO A 424 -3.75 -10.35 14.33
N ARG A 425 -2.65 -11.12 14.24
CA ARG A 425 -2.64 -12.44 13.59
C ARG A 425 -2.94 -13.55 14.58
N ILE A 426 -3.44 -14.67 14.08
CA ILE A 426 -3.70 -15.89 14.87
C ILE A 426 -2.40 -16.32 15.56
N GLY A 427 -2.50 -16.62 16.86
CA GLY A 427 -1.36 -16.97 17.72
C GLY A 427 -0.69 -15.78 18.43
N GLN A 428 -0.96 -14.54 18.02
CA GLN A 428 -0.42 -13.36 18.70
C GLN A 428 -1.14 -13.08 20.02
N GLU A 429 -0.42 -12.48 20.96
CA GLU A 429 -0.96 -12.07 22.26
C GLU A 429 -1.40 -10.61 22.23
N VAL A 430 -2.62 -10.37 22.71
CA VAL A 430 -3.26 -9.05 22.75
C VAL A 430 -3.71 -8.72 24.17
N ILE A 431 -3.74 -7.42 24.48
CA ILE A 431 -4.34 -6.90 25.71
C ILE A 431 -5.81 -6.60 25.42
N VAL A 432 -6.70 -7.19 26.20
CA VAL A 432 -8.15 -7.04 26.15
C VAL A 432 -8.61 -6.31 27.41
N ASP A 433 -9.22 -5.15 27.20
CA ASP A 433 -9.95 -4.41 28.22
C ASP A 433 -11.46 -4.66 28.07
N PHE A 434 -12.26 -4.18 29.01
CA PHE A 434 -13.69 -4.45 29.09
C PHE A 434 -14.45 -3.15 29.33
N ILE A 435 -15.36 -2.80 28.42
CA ILE A 435 -16.12 -1.54 28.50
C ILE A 435 -16.96 -1.56 29.78
N GLU A 436 -16.81 -0.53 30.63
CA GLU A 436 -17.44 -0.43 31.96
C GLU A 436 -17.08 -1.60 32.91
N GLY A 437 -15.98 -2.31 32.63
CA GLY A 437 -15.60 -3.53 33.32
C GLY A 437 -16.54 -4.71 33.07
N ASP A 438 -17.43 -4.65 32.07
CA ASP A 438 -18.40 -5.71 31.79
C ASP A 438 -17.71 -6.89 31.04
N PRO A 439 -17.66 -8.11 31.61
CA PRO A 439 -17.08 -9.28 30.94
C PRO A 439 -17.70 -9.57 29.57
N ASP A 440 -18.94 -9.14 29.34
CA ASP A 440 -19.67 -9.32 28.08
C ASP A 440 -19.19 -8.37 26.96
N LEU A 441 -18.40 -7.33 27.28
CA LEU A 441 -18.02 -6.24 26.36
C LEU A 441 -16.48 -6.10 26.20
N PRO A 442 -15.78 -7.13 25.67
CA PRO A 442 -14.34 -7.06 25.45
C PRO A 442 -13.96 -6.09 24.33
N ILE A 443 -12.79 -5.45 24.47
CA ILE A 443 -12.15 -4.60 23.45
C ILE A 443 -10.62 -4.76 23.55
N ILE A 444 -9.96 -5.02 22.42
CA ILE A 444 -8.50 -5.12 22.38
C ILE A 444 -7.89 -3.72 22.37
N THR A 445 -7.01 -3.43 23.31
CA THR A 445 -6.38 -2.11 23.51
C THR A 445 -4.88 -2.11 23.27
N GLY A 446 -4.25 -3.28 23.16
CA GLY A 446 -2.80 -3.37 22.95
C GLY A 446 -2.33 -4.73 22.45
N ARG A 447 -1.02 -4.81 22.19
CA ARG A 447 -0.30 -6.02 21.75
C ARG A 447 0.97 -6.15 22.58
N VAL A 448 1.38 -7.37 22.88
CA VAL A 448 2.60 -7.64 23.64
C VAL A 448 3.42 -8.74 22.98
N TYR A 449 4.74 -8.63 23.07
CA TYR A 449 5.67 -9.70 22.72
C TYR A 449 5.77 -10.69 23.88
N ASN A 450 6.10 -11.95 23.58
CA ASN A 450 6.33 -13.01 24.56
C ASN A 450 7.40 -13.99 24.05
N ALA A 451 7.72 -15.04 24.80
CA ALA A 451 8.78 -15.98 24.44
C ALA A 451 8.56 -16.72 23.11
N SER A 452 7.31 -16.85 22.66
CA SER A 452 6.96 -17.44 21.35
C SER A 452 6.85 -16.41 20.23
N GLN A 453 6.64 -15.14 20.58
CA GLN A 453 6.48 -13.99 19.70
C GLN A 453 7.48 -12.94 20.12
N MET A 454 8.76 -13.15 19.80
CA MET A 454 9.84 -12.25 20.22
C MET A 454 9.81 -10.92 19.44
N PRO A 455 10.35 -9.83 20.01
CA PRO A 455 10.56 -8.59 19.28
C PRO A 455 11.37 -8.79 17.98
N PRO A 456 11.17 -7.96 16.94
CA PRO A 456 11.78 -8.15 15.63
C PRO A 456 13.29 -7.90 15.59
N TYR A 457 13.83 -7.20 16.60
CA TYR A 457 15.24 -6.84 16.70
C TYR A 457 15.91 -7.57 17.86
N GLY A 458 17.20 -7.86 17.74
CA GLY A 458 17.97 -8.63 18.72
C GLY A 458 18.20 -7.88 20.04
N LEU A 459 17.21 -7.88 20.93
CA LEU A 459 17.30 -7.22 22.23
C LEU A 459 18.06 -8.07 23.27
N PRO A 460 18.81 -7.44 24.20
CA PRO A 460 18.97 -5.98 24.37
C PRO A 460 20.04 -5.33 23.47
N GLY A 461 20.73 -6.09 22.61
CA GLY A 461 21.84 -5.58 21.78
C GLY A 461 21.46 -4.47 20.80
N SER A 462 20.23 -4.52 20.26
CA SER A 462 19.65 -3.53 19.35
C SER A 462 18.69 -2.56 20.04
N ALA A 463 18.96 -2.13 21.28
CA ALA A 463 18.04 -1.27 22.03
C ALA A 463 17.78 0.11 21.40
N THR A 464 18.66 0.56 20.50
CA THR A 464 18.52 1.82 19.72
C THR A 464 17.75 1.65 18.42
N GLN A 465 17.29 0.44 18.08
CA GLN A 465 16.50 0.17 16.88
C GLN A 465 15.00 0.26 17.19
N SER A 466 14.27 0.97 16.34
CA SER A 466 12.81 1.10 16.40
C SER A 466 12.20 1.05 14.99
N GLY A 467 10.93 0.68 14.87
CA GLY A 467 10.28 0.67 13.56
C GLY A 467 9.11 -0.28 13.42
N TRP A 468 8.74 -0.51 12.16
CA TRP A 468 7.70 -1.45 11.76
C TRP A 468 8.26 -2.49 10.82
N LYS A 469 8.09 -3.77 11.20
CA LYS A 469 8.45 -4.92 10.37
C LYS A 469 7.22 -5.79 10.16
N SER A 470 6.83 -6.00 8.91
CA SER A 470 5.73 -6.88 8.55
C SER A 470 6.22 -8.32 8.39
N ASP A 471 5.31 -9.22 8.04
CA ASP A 471 5.66 -10.55 7.54
C ASP A 471 4.69 -10.90 6.40
N SER A 472 5.17 -11.58 5.37
CA SER A 472 4.32 -12.00 4.25
C SER A 472 3.26 -12.99 4.76
N SER A 473 2.05 -12.92 4.20
CA SER A 473 0.94 -13.81 4.58
C SER A 473 0.19 -14.25 3.32
N LYS A 474 -0.19 -15.52 3.17
CA LYS A 474 0.09 -16.66 4.07
C LYS A 474 1.41 -17.38 3.74
N GLY A 475 1.96 -18.10 4.71
CA GLY A 475 3.13 -18.97 4.55
C GLY A 475 4.45 -18.20 4.60
N GLY A 476 4.59 -17.30 5.58
CA GLY A 476 5.64 -16.28 5.66
C GLY A 476 7.06 -16.72 5.25
N GLY A 477 7.78 -15.80 4.60
CA GLY A 477 9.11 -16.03 4.01
C GLY A 477 9.78 -14.75 3.49
N GLY A 478 9.32 -13.58 3.93
CA GLY A 478 9.77 -12.26 3.49
C GLY A 478 9.01 -11.13 4.18
N TYR A 479 9.54 -9.91 4.20
CA TYR A 479 8.99 -8.80 4.98
C TYR A 479 9.18 -7.43 4.31
N ASN A 480 8.28 -6.51 4.64
CA ASN A 480 8.48 -5.07 4.44
C ASN A 480 8.91 -4.45 5.76
N GLU A 481 9.76 -3.43 5.71
CA GLU A 481 10.30 -2.79 6.91
C GLU A 481 10.51 -1.29 6.71
N LEU A 482 10.20 -0.53 7.77
CA LEU A 482 10.73 0.81 8.00
C LEU A 482 11.36 0.81 9.40
N MET A 483 12.68 0.92 9.47
CA MET A 483 13.46 0.85 10.71
C MET A 483 14.33 2.10 10.86
N PHE A 484 14.41 2.61 12.09
CA PHE A 484 15.26 3.70 12.53
C PHE A 484 16.29 3.16 13.53
N GLU A 485 17.56 3.39 13.26
CA GLU A 485 18.70 3.11 14.14
C GLU A 485 19.22 4.44 14.68
N ASP A 486 19.12 4.63 16.00
CA ASP A 486 19.53 5.85 16.69
C ASP A 486 20.89 5.72 17.40
N LYS A 487 21.69 4.71 17.05
CA LYS A 487 23.06 4.58 17.55
C LYS A 487 23.95 5.71 17.01
N ALA A 488 24.38 6.59 17.92
CA ALA A 488 25.21 7.75 17.59
C ALA A 488 26.46 7.40 16.76
N GLY A 489 26.65 8.09 15.63
CA GLY A 489 27.74 7.86 14.67
C GLY A 489 27.53 6.65 13.77
N SER A 490 26.37 6.02 13.80
CA SER A 490 25.96 4.88 12.97
C SER A 490 24.46 4.91 12.69
N GLU A 491 23.87 6.10 12.68
CA GLU A 491 22.45 6.31 12.45
C GLU A 491 22.04 5.81 11.06
N LEU A 492 20.88 5.15 10.98
CA LEU A 492 20.37 4.57 9.74
C LEU A 492 18.85 4.63 9.71
N VAL A 493 18.30 4.99 8.54
CA VAL A 493 16.91 4.72 8.20
C VAL A 493 16.89 3.62 7.14
N ASN A 494 16.41 2.44 7.49
CA ASN A 494 16.24 1.32 6.57
C ASN A 494 14.80 1.28 6.05
N PHE A 495 14.64 1.24 4.73
CA PHE A 495 13.35 1.02 4.09
C PHE A 495 13.46 -0.17 3.14
N GLN A 496 12.76 -1.26 3.45
CA GLN A 496 12.74 -2.47 2.65
C GLN A 496 11.33 -2.75 2.13
N ALA A 497 11.22 -2.96 0.82
CA ALA A 497 10.03 -3.54 0.18
C ALA A 497 10.34 -4.98 -0.24
N GLN A 498 9.49 -5.94 0.15
CA GLN A 498 9.69 -7.36 -0.18
C GLN A 498 9.56 -7.63 -1.70
N LYS A 499 8.78 -6.82 -2.40
CA LYS A 499 8.49 -6.97 -3.82
C LYS A 499 8.44 -5.63 -4.55
N ASP A 500 7.24 -5.06 -4.69
CA ASP A 500 7.04 -3.83 -5.46
C ASP A 500 7.05 -2.61 -4.52
N HIS A 501 7.76 -1.53 -4.90
CA HIS A 501 7.69 -0.23 -4.23
C HIS A 501 7.16 0.83 -5.19
N ASN A 502 5.95 1.31 -4.93
CA ASN A 502 5.31 2.37 -5.72
C ASN A 502 5.34 3.69 -4.95
N LEU A 503 6.01 4.71 -5.49
CA LEU A 503 6.08 6.06 -4.93
C LEU A 503 5.36 7.05 -5.86
N LEU A 504 4.29 7.67 -5.38
CA LEU A 504 3.58 8.75 -6.10
C LEU A 504 3.68 10.06 -5.30
N VAL A 505 4.37 11.05 -5.88
CA VAL A 505 4.43 12.42 -5.34
C VAL A 505 3.62 13.32 -6.29
N LYS A 506 2.57 13.97 -5.76
CA LYS A 506 1.61 14.74 -6.58
C LYS A 506 2.05 16.19 -6.85
N ASN A 507 3.10 16.65 -6.20
CA ASN A 507 3.67 17.97 -6.40
C ASN A 507 5.20 17.83 -6.43
N ASP A 508 5.92 18.48 -5.52
CA ASP A 508 7.37 18.51 -5.53
C ASP A 508 8.01 17.40 -4.68
N ARG A 509 9.10 16.81 -5.19
CA ARG A 509 10.01 15.92 -4.44
C ARG A 509 11.39 16.58 -4.38
N THR A 510 11.84 16.94 -3.20
CA THR A 510 13.21 17.40 -2.96
C THR A 510 14.03 16.28 -2.31
N LYS A 511 15.27 16.08 -2.77
CA LYS A 511 16.23 15.14 -2.18
C LYS A 511 17.58 15.85 -2.02
N LEU A 512 18.14 15.85 -0.81
CA LEU A 512 19.48 16.34 -0.52
C LEU A 512 20.28 15.22 0.13
N VAL A 513 21.43 14.89 -0.45
CA VAL A 513 22.40 13.95 0.10
C VAL A 513 23.71 14.71 0.26
N GLN A 514 24.21 14.82 1.50
CA GLN A 514 25.38 15.67 1.81
C GLN A 514 26.73 14.96 1.60
N HIS A 515 26.71 13.65 1.40
CA HIS A 515 27.89 12.84 1.12
C HIS A 515 27.63 12.03 -0.16
N ASP A 516 27.61 10.70 -0.08
CA ASP A 516 27.52 9.85 -1.27
C ASP A 516 26.11 9.32 -1.51
N GLN A 517 25.73 9.21 -2.78
CA GLN A 517 24.58 8.44 -3.25
C GLN A 517 25.05 7.34 -4.21
N SER A 518 24.59 6.11 -3.99
CA SER A 518 24.83 4.99 -4.89
C SER A 518 23.49 4.32 -5.22
N ASP A 519 23.18 4.20 -6.51
CA ASP A 519 22.00 3.52 -7.02
C ASP A 519 22.44 2.34 -7.90
N ARG A 520 21.82 1.18 -7.70
CA ARG A 520 22.06 -0.02 -8.51
C ARG A 520 20.72 -0.60 -8.98
N ILE A 521 20.61 -0.84 -10.28
CA ILE A 521 19.46 -1.50 -10.92
C ILE A 521 20.02 -2.71 -11.66
N ASP A 522 19.61 -3.91 -11.26
CA ASP A 522 20.15 -5.16 -11.81
C ASP A 522 19.56 -5.55 -13.18
N HIS A 523 18.42 -4.97 -13.57
CA HIS A 523 17.77 -5.21 -14.85
C HIS A 523 17.57 -3.88 -15.60
N ASP A 524 16.33 -3.43 -15.79
CA ASP A 524 16.03 -2.25 -16.59
C ASP A 524 15.73 -1.00 -15.75
N ALA A 525 16.22 0.15 -16.21
CA ALA A 525 15.83 1.46 -15.72
C ALA A 525 15.23 2.29 -16.86
N LYS A 526 14.07 2.90 -16.63
CA LYS A 526 13.46 3.88 -17.54
C LYS A 526 13.34 5.23 -16.85
N HIS A 527 13.93 6.26 -17.44
CA HIS A 527 13.82 7.65 -16.99
C HIS A 527 13.11 8.48 -18.06
N SER A 528 12.13 9.28 -17.65
CA SER A 528 11.32 10.10 -18.56
C SER A 528 11.03 11.44 -17.89
N VAL A 529 11.37 12.54 -18.56
CA VAL A 529 11.19 13.92 -18.08
C VAL A 529 10.33 14.66 -19.09
N GLY A 530 9.18 15.20 -18.66
CA GLY A 530 8.17 15.76 -19.57
C GLY A 530 8.47 17.16 -20.10
N HIS A 531 9.36 17.92 -19.43
CA HIS A 531 9.74 19.28 -19.83
C HIS A 531 11.25 19.38 -19.98
N ASN A 532 11.98 19.73 -18.92
CA ASN A 532 13.41 19.98 -18.95
C ASN A 532 14.13 19.05 -17.96
N LEU A 533 15.25 18.48 -18.41
CA LEU A 533 16.26 17.86 -17.56
C LEU A 533 17.49 18.78 -17.57
N ASP A 534 17.90 19.25 -16.39
CA ASP A 534 19.11 20.02 -16.18
C ASP A 534 20.04 19.21 -15.28
N GLU A 535 21.29 19.00 -15.71
CA GLU A 535 22.27 18.16 -15.04
C GLU A 535 23.61 18.90 -14.96
N ASP A 536 23.99 19.29 -13.74
CA ASP A 536 25.27 19.94 -13.44
C ASP A 536 26.20 18.97 -12.71
N VAL A 537 27.41 18.77 -13.25
CA VAL A 537 28.43 17.87 -12.70
C VAL A 537 29.73 18.65 -12.52
N GLY A 538 30.06 19.03 -11.29
CA GLY A 538 31.18 19.94 -10.98
C GLY A 538 32.60 19.39 -11.20
N ASN A 539 32.77 18.10 -11.49
CA ASN A 539 34.09 17.51 -11.76
C ASN A 539 34.04 16.58 -12.98
N ASN A 540 33.90 15.26 -12.78
CA ASN A 540 33.92 14.29 -13.88
C ASN A 540 32.57 13.59 -14.04
N LYS A 541 32.07 13.51 -15.28
CA LYS A 541 31.00 12.61 -15.69
C LYS A 541 31.59 11.48 -16.55
N THR A 542 31.37 10.23 -16.16
CA THR A 542 31.79 9.05 -16.94
C THR A 542 30.57 8.22 -17.31
N VAL A 543 30.38 7.97 -18.60
CA VAL A 543 29.30 7.12 -19.12
C VAL A 543 29.95 5.92 -19.82
N LYS A 544 29.56 4.70 -19.43
CA LYS A 544 30.00 3.46 -20.07
C LYS A 544 28.78 2.68 -20.55
N VAL A 545 28.66 2.50 -21.86
CA VAL A 545 27.58 1.74 -22.49
C VAL A 545 28.17 0.45 -23.07
N GLY A 546 27.55 -0.70 -22.74
CA GLY A 546 28.11 -2.02 -23.08
C GLY A 546 27.80 -2.52 -24.50
N VAL A 547 26.71 -2.05 -25.11
CA VAL A 547 26.25 -2.48 -26.44
C VAL A 547 26.04 -1.26 -27.32
N ASP A 548 24.86 -0.62 -27.26
CA ASP A 548 24.50 0.48 -28.14
C ASP A 548 24.06 1.72 -27.35
N GLN A 549 24.47 2.90 -27.81
CA GLN A 549 23.94 4.19 -27.40
C GLN A 549 23.25 4.85 -28.59
N THR A 550 21.97 5.22 -28.45
CA THR A 550 21.23 6.00 -29.44
C THR A 550 20.83 7.34 -28.84
N THR A 551 21.10 8.43 -29.55
CA THR A 551 20.71 9.79 -29.17
C THR A 551 19.90 10.39 -30.32
N ASP A 552 18.68 10.83 -30.06
CA ASP A 552 17.78 11.47 -31.03
C ASP A 552 17.44 12.88 -30.54
N ILE A 553 17.70 13.89 -31.36
CA ILE A 553 17.63 15.31 -31.00
C ILE A 553 16.70 16.00 -31.99
N GLY A 554 15.55 16.45 -31.49
CA GLY A 554 14.48 16.98 -32.36
C GLY A 554 14.70 18.39 -32.92
N ASN A 555 15.62 19.18 -32.36
CA ASN A 555 15.88 20.56 -32.81
C ASN A 555 17.38 20.86 -32.91
N ASN A 556 18.02 21.25 -31.80
CA ASN A 556 19.44 21.64 -31.79
C ASN A 556 20.23 20.80 -30.78
N ASP A 557 21.41 20.37 -31.19
CA ASP A 557 22.48 19.89 -30.31
C ASP A 557 23.58 20.97 -30.26
N THR A 558 24.10 21.29 -29.09
CA THR A 558 25.17 22.30 -28.92
C THR A 558 26.17 21.79 -27.91
N GLU A 559 27.35 21.42 -28.40
CA GLU A 559 28.46 20.92 -27.60
C GLU A 559 29.55 22.00 -27.53
N THR A 560 30.00 22.36 -26.32
CA THR A 560 31.16 23.25 -26.11
C THR A 560 32.21 22.50 -25.28
N VAL A 561 33.41 22.35 -25.83
CA VAL A 561 34.54 21.67 -25.17
C VAL A 561 35.66 22.68 -24.95
N GLY A 562 36.10 22.85 -23.70
CA GLY A 562 37.02 23.94 -23.32
C GLY A 562 38.49 23.71 -23.66
N VAL A 563 38.93 22.46 -23.80
CA VAL A 563 40.34 22.12 -24.11
C VAL A 563 40.40 21.18 -25.31
N ASP A 564 40.17 19.87 -25.10
CA ASP A 564 40.33 18.85 -26.14
C ASP A 564 39.07 17.99 -26.29
N ARG A 565 38.64 17.77 -27.53
CA ARG A 565 37.64 16.75 -27.90
C ARG A 565 38.33 15.66 -28.73
N SER A 566 38.29 14.42 -28.26
CA SER A 566 38.84 13.25 -28.96
C SER A 566 37.74 12.25 -29.27
N LEU A 567 37.56 11.93 -30.56
CA LEU A 567 36.63 10.90 -31.03
C LEU A 567 37.42 9.76 -31.68
N THR A 568 37.12 8.52 -31.34
CA THR A 568 37.72 7.33 -31.97
C THR A 568 36.60 6.38 -32.37
N VAL A 569 36.51 6.09 -33.68
CA VAL A 569 35.51 5.19 -34.25
C VAL A 569 36.23 3.95 -34.80
N GLY A 570 35.90 2.76 -34.28
CA GLY A 570 36.64 1.53 -34.59
C GLY A 570 36.31 0.87 -35.94
N SER A 571 35.22 1.28 -36.60
CA SER A 571 34.79 0.72 -37.89
C SER A 571 34.42 1.83 -38.87
N ASN A 572 33.15 2.24 -38.92
CA ASN A 572 32.67 3.27 -39.85
C ASN A 572 32.03 4.43 -39.09
N GLU A 573 32.36 5.66 -39.50
CA GLU A 573 31.63 6.87 -39.16
C GLU A 573 30.88 7.36 -40.42
N THR A 574 29.58 7.62 -40.30
CA THR A 574 28.76 8.17 -41.38
C THR A 574 28.12 9.46 -40.90
N ILE A 575 28.42 10.57 -41.58
CA ILE A 575 27.83 11.88 -41.31
C ILE A 575 26.96 12.27 -42.51
N ASN A 576 25.68 12.54 -42.29
CA ASN A 576 24.75 13.02 -43.31
C ASN A 576 24.23 14.42 -42.94
N ILE A 577 24.41 15.39 -43.82
CA ILE A 577 24.04 16.80 -43.59
C ILE A 577 23.02 17.21 -44.65
N GLY A 578 21.81 17.59 -44.22
CA GLY A 578 20.71 17.90 -45.14
C GLY A 578 20.78 19.28 -45.81
N SER A 579 21.54 20.23 -45.25
CA SER A 579 21.66 21.59 -45.80
C SER A 579 23.12 22.04 -45.91
N ASN A 580 23.71 22.57 -44.84
CA ASN A 580 25.07 23.11 -44.82
C ASN A 580 25.89 22.52 -43.66
N SER A 581 27.17 22.24 -43.93
CA SER A 581 28.19 22.04 -42.90
C SER A 581 29.20 23.19 -43.02
N THR A 582 29.66 23.72 -41.89
CA THR A 582 30.63 24.82 -41.84
C THR A 582 31.66 24.51 -40.77
N GLU A 583 32.92 24.38 -41.18
CA GLU A 583 34.07 24.19 -40.29
C GLU A 583 34.91 25.46 -40.31
N THR A 584 35.25 25.98 -39.13
CA THR A 584 36.19 27.09 -38.97
C THR A 584 37.35 26.60 -38.12
N ILE A 585 38.56 26.56 -38.70
CA ILE A 585 39.77 26.07 -38.04
C ILE A 585 40.69 27.25 -37.79
N GLY A 586 41.04 27.51 -36.52
CA GLY A 586 41.82 28.69 -36.13
C GLY A 586 43.33 28.61 -36.41
N ALA A 587 43.87 27.39 -36.62
CA ALA A 587 45.30 27.18 -36.90
C ALA A 587 45.52 26.13 -37.99
N ASN A 588 45.68 24.85 -37.62
CA ASN A 588 46.01 23.77 -38.55
C ASN A 588 44.84 22.78 -38.69
N HIS A 589 44.47 22.46 -39.92
CA HIS A 589 43.66 21.30 -40.25
C HIS A 589 44.55 20.26 -40.93
N THR A 590 44.68 19.07 -40.35
CA THR A 590 45.41 17.96 -40.96
C THR A 590 44.46 16.80 -41.19
N GLN A 591 44.25 16.44 -42.46
CA GLN A 591 43.48 15.27 -42.87
C GLN A 591 44.41 14.25 -43.52
N THR A 592 44.42 13.02 -43.01
CA THR A 592 45.20 11.91 -43.58
C THR A 592 44.24 10.83 -44.06
N VAL A 593 44.30 10.47 -45.34
CA VAL A 593 43.49 9.41 -45.93
C VAL A 593 44.42 8.32 -46.46
N ALA A 594 44.33 7.10 -45.91
CA ALA A 594 45.31 6.04 -46.17
C ALA A 594 45.20 5.37 -47.54
N ILE A 595 43.98 5.29 -48.11
CA ILE A 595 43.72 4.53 -49.35
C ILE A 595 43.19 5.47 -50.44
N VAL A 596 41.95 5.91 -50.33
CA VAL A 596 41.28 6.74 -51.35
C VAL A 596 40.48 7.84 -50.68
N GLN A 597 40.69 9.07 -51.13
CA GLN A 597 39.79 10.19 -50.89
C GLN A 597 39.01 10.48 -52.17
N THR A 598 37.68 10.35 -52.13
CA THR A 598 36.79 10.72 -53.24
C THR A 598 36.03 11.98 -52.88
N VAL A 599 36.15 13.03 -53.68
CA VAL A 599 35.40 14.29 -53.53
C VAL A 599 34.55 14.50 -54.77
N THR A 600 33.23 14.37 -54.62
CA THR A 600 32.25 14.62 -55.69
C THR A 600 31.54 15.93 -55.43
N VAL A 601 31.50 16.82 -56.43
CA VAL A 601 30.90 18.16 -56.30
C VAL A 601 29.84 18.33 -57.38
N GLY A 602 28.59 18.52 -56.97
CA GLY A 602 27.45 18.55 -57.89
C GLY A 602 27.27 19.87 -58.67
N ALA A 603 27.74 21.00 -58.13
CA ALA A 603 27.59 22.31 -58.76
C ALA A 603 28.94 23.01 -58.98
N ALA A 604 29.59 23.46 -57.90
CA ALA A 604 30.85 24.18 -57.97
C ALA A 604 31.71 23.92 -56.72
N ARG A 605 33.02 23.81 -56.92
CA ARG A 605 34.03 23.84 -55.86
C ARG A 605 34.84 25.12 -56.01
N VAL A 606 34.97 25.87 -54.92
CA VAL A 606 35.76 27.10 -54.87
C VAL A 606 36.83 26.94 -53.80
N ASP A 607 38.09 26.79 -54.21
CA ASP A 607 39.24 26.82 -53.31
C ASP A 607 39.82 28.25 -53.35
N THR A 608 39.85 28.95 -52.21
CA THR A 608 40.53 30.27 -52.09
C THR A 608 41.73 30.12 -51.17
N VAL A 609 42.93 30.38 -51.70
CA VAL A 609 44.19 30.28 -50.94
C VAL A 609 44.80 31.67 -50.79
N GLY A 610 44.93 32.16 -49.55
CA GLY A 610 45.40 33.52 -49.26
C GLY A 610 46.92 33.73 -49.32
N ALA A 611 47.71 32.65 -49.39
CA ALA A 611 49.17 32.68 -49.47
C ALA A 611 49.69 31.66 -50.51
N SER A 612 50.33 30.58 -50.08
CA SER A 612 50.87 29.55 -50.96
C SER A 612 50.00 28.28 -50.95
N GLU A 613 49.61 27.81 -52.13
CA GLU A 613 49.11 26.43 -52.31
C GLU A 613 50.26 25.56 -52.83
N THR A 614 50.53 24.42 -52.18
CA THR A 614 51.48 23.42 -52.68
C THR A 614 50.77 22.09 -52.85
N ARG A 615 50.70 21.59 -54.10
CA ARG A 615 50.20 20.24 -54.42
C ARG A 615 51.38 19.39 -54.85
N SER A 616 51.68 18.35 -54.08
CA SER A 616 52.74 17.38 -54.41
C SER A 616 52.10 16.04 -54.76
N VAL A 617 52.35 15.53 -55.96
CA VAL A 617 51.80 14.25 -56.45
C VAL A 617 52.97 13.31 -56.73
N GLY A 618 53.06 12.19 -55.99
CA GLY A 618 54.18 11.25 -56.09
C GLY A 618 54.13 10.29 -57.29
N ALA A 619 53.04 10.29 -58.06
CA ALA A 619 52.81 9.45 -59.23
C ALA A 619 52.12 10.29 -60.34
N VAL A 620 51.34 9.65 -61.23
CA VAL A 620 50.65 10.36 -62.33
C VAL A 620 49.53 11.25 -61.78
N GLN A 621 49.59 12.55 -62.08
CA GLN A 621 48.45 13.45 -61.97
C GLN A 621 47.73 13.52 -63.32
N SER A 622 46.48 13.06 -63.39
CA SER A 622 45.62 13.22 -64.57
C SER A 622 44.56 14.30 -64.32
N ASN A 623 44.50 15.30 -65.20
CA ASN A 623 43.46 16.32 -65.21
C ASN A 623 42.66 16.21 -66.51
N THR A 624 41.46 15.64 -66.43
CA THR A 624 40.52 15.57 -67.57
C THR A 624 39.54 16.73 -67.48
N ILE A 625 39.52 17.62 -68.48
CA ILE A 625 38.62 18.77 -68.54
C ILE A 625 37.58 18.51 -69.64
N GLY A 626 36.31 18.38 -69.27
CA GLY A 626 35.23 18.01 -70.21
C GLY A 626 34.70 19.15 -71.09
N ALA A 627 35.02 20.41 -70.80
CA ALA A 627 34.56 21.56 -71.56
C ALA A 627 35.70 22.57 -71.81
N SER A 628 35.84 23.59 -70.97
CA SER A 628 36.87 24.62 -71.09
C SER A 628 37.72 24.71 -69.83
N ARG A 629 39.03 24.87 -70.01
CA ARG A 629 39.97 25.23 -68.95
C ARG A 629 40.46 26.64 -69.23
N SER A 630 40.19 27.57 -68.32
CA SER A 630 40.78 28.91 -68.32
C SER A 630 41.81 29.01 -67.20
N VAL A 631 43.01 29.51 -67.52
CA VAL A 631 44.06 29.82 -66.55
C VAL A 631 44.46 31.27 -66.79
N THR A 632 44.31 32.10 -65.76
CA THR A 632 44.74 33.51 -65.78
C THR A 632 45.80 33.70 -64.71
N VAL A 633 46.99 34.16 -65.10
CA VAL A 633 48.12 34.38 -64.18
C VAL A 633 48.39 35.87 -64.10
N GLY A 634 48.36 36.45 -62.89
CA GLY A 634 48.44 37.90 -62.69
C GLY A 634 49.86 38.49 -62.67
N ALA A 635 50.92 37.67 -62.61
CA ALA A 635 52.31 38.13 -62.59
C ALA A 635 53.19 37.34 -63.56
N GLY A 636 53.68 36.15 -63.17
CA GLY A 636 54.52 35.30 -64.00
C GLY A 636 54.18 33.82 -63.84
N GLN A 637 54.20 33.08 -64.94
CA GLN A 637 54.04 31.63 -64.97
C GLN A 637 55.36 31.02 -65.44
N SER A 638 55.99 30.18 -64.62
CA SER A 638 57.12 29.34 -65.06
C SER A 638 56.61 27.94 -65.38
N HIS A 639 57.11 27.36 -66.46
CA HIS A 639 56.87 25.98 -66.81
C HIS A 639 58.22 25.28 -67.01
N ASP A 640 58.71 24.65 -65.94
CA ASP A 640 59.98 23.94 -65.93
C ASP A 640 59.72 22.43 -66.07
N ILE A 641 60.08 21.87 -67.23
CA ILE A 641 59.90 20.44 -67.53
C ILE A 641 61.28 19.79 -67.58
N GLY A 642 61.49 18.77 -66.74
CA GLY A 642 62.79 18.11 -66.58
C GLY A 642 63.14 17.04 -67.62
N ALA A 643 62.19 16.64 -68.46
CA ALA A 643 62.36 15.63 -69.53
C ALA A 643 61.69 16.11 -70.83
N ASP A 644 60.76 15.35 -71.39
CA ASP A 644 60.10 15.71 -72.65
C ASP A 644 58.82 16.51 -72.42
N ASP A 645 58.67 17.62 -73.15
CA ASP A 645 57.40 18.35 -73.30
C ASP A 645 56.80 18.07 -74.68
N SER A 646 55.54 17.66 -74.75
CA SER A 646 54.85 17.34 -75.99
C SER A 646 53.48 17.99 -76.03
N TRP A 647 53.31 18.94 -76.95
CA TRP A 647 52.05 19.63 -77.21
C TRP A 647 51.48 19.14 -78.54
N ASN A 648 50.41 18.34 -78.47
CA ASN A 648 49.65 17.93 -79.65
C ASN A 648 48.38 18.78 -79.79
N ILE A 649 48.34 19.65 -80.79
CA ILE A 649 47.28 20.64 -80.97
C ILE A 649 46.46 20.23 -82.21
N GLY A 650 45.25 19.72 -81.99
CA GLY A 650 44.43 19.11 -83.05
C GLY A 650 43.76 20.07 -84.03
N ALA A 651 43.80 21.39 -83.79
CA ALA A 651 43.15 22.39 -84.64
C ALA A 651 44.07 23.59 -84.94
N SER A 652 43.91 24.72 -84.26
CA SER A 652 44.73 25.92 -84.44
C SER A 652 45.44 26.30 -83.14
N GLN A 653 46.71 26.67 -83.26
CA GLN A 653 47.46 27.36 -82.20
C GLN A 653 47.60 28.83 -82.60
N SER A 654 47.22 29.74 -81.71
CA SER A 654 47.47 31.17 -81.86
C SER A 654 48.37 31.61 -80.70
N VAL A 655 49.51 32.23 -81.02
CA VAL A 655 50.45 32.81 -80.05
C VAL A 655 50.57 34.29 -80.36
N GLN A 656 50.12 35.14 -79.43
CA GLN A 656 50.22 36.58 -79.55
C GLN A 656 51.15 37.10 -78.45
N ILE A 657 52.23 37.77 -78.85
CA ILE A 657 53.24 38.33 -77.94
C ILE A 657 53.24 39.84 -78.17
N ALA A 658 53.00 40.61 -77.11
CA ALA A 658 52.80 42.06 -77.20
C ALA A 658 54.09 42.89 -77.09
N ALA A 659 55.18 42.27 -76.63
CA ALA A 659 56.50 42.88 -76.49
C ALA A 659 57.55 41.99 -77.19
N ASP A 660 58.58 41.55 -76.47
CA ASP A 660 59.68 40.78 -77.08
C ASP A 660 59.45 39.27 -76.99
N GLN A 661 59.74 38.56 -78.09
CA GLN A 661 59.90 37.11 -78.09
C GLN A 661 61.38 36.75 -78.23
N GLY A 662 61.96 36.14 -77.19
CA GLY A 662 63.29 35.55 -77.22
C GLY A 662 63.22 34.03 -77.38
N VAL A 663 63.79 33.49 -78.45
CA VAL A 663 63.95 32.03 -78.64
C VAL A 663 65.43 31.70 -78.61
N LYS A 664 65.87 30.97 -77.57
CA LYS A 664 67.25 30.48 -77.44
C LYS A 664 67.24 28.95 -77.48
N ILE A 665 67.83 28.38 -78.51
CA ILE A 665 67.88 26.93 -78.73
C ILE A 665 69.34 26.49 -78.55
N GLY A 666 69.59 25.58 -77.60
CA GLY A 666 70.94 25.07 -77.32
C GLY A 666 71.42 23.99 -78.30
N GLY A 667 70.49 23.39 -79.05
CA GLY A 667 70.74 22.37 -80.07
C GLY A 667 70.31 22.80 -81.47
N ALA A 668 70.02 21.84 -82.35
CA ALA A 668 69.53 22.13 -83.70
C ALA A 668 68.07 22.61 -83.68
N GLN A 669 67.77 23.65 -84.46
CA GLN A 669 66.41 24.06 -84.77
C GLN A 669 66.03 23.55 -86.16
N ASN A 670 65.08 22.61 -86.23
CA ASN A 670 64.45 22.21 -87.50
C ASN A 670 63.10 22.90 -87.65
N SER A 671 62.86 23.50 -88.81
CA SER A 671 61.57 24.07 -89.19
C SER A 671 61.15 23.50 -90.53
N GLU A 672 60.12 22.64 -90.50
CA GLU A 672 59.53 22.05 -91.71
C GLU A 672 58.17 22.69 -91.96
N ILE A 673 58.05 23.41 -93.07
CA ILE A 673 56.84 24.16 -93.44
C ILE A 673 56.32 23.60 -94.76
N ALA A 674 55.28 22.78 -94.69
CA ALA A 674 54.83 21.97 -95.84
C ALA A 674 54.14 22.77 -96.96
N LYS A 675 53.65 23.99 -96.69
CA LYS A 675 52.93 24.81 -97.67
C LYS A 675 53.61 26.15 -97.96
N THR A 676 53.32 27.16 -97.15
CA THR A 676 53.75 28.54 -97.41
C THR A 676 54.43 29.09 -96.17
N TRP A 677 55.62 29.65 -96.36
CA TRP A 677 56.30 30.47 -95.36
C TRP A 677 56.31 31.91 -95.82
N ILE A 678 55.74 32.81 -95.01
CA ILE A 678 55.70 34.26 -95.28
C ILE A 678 56.42 34.94 -94.12
N VAL A 679 57.48 35.68 -94.44
CA VAL A 679 58.15 36.56 -93.49
C VAL A 679 57.95 37.99 -93.97
N LYS A 680 57.33 38.83 -93.12
CA LYS A 680 57.19 40.26 -93.35
C LYS A 680 57.95 40.98 -92.24
N VAL A 681 59.06 41.61 -92.58
CA VAL A 681 59.86 42.43 -91.65
C VAL A 681 59.51 43.89 -91.90
N GLY A 682 59.19 44.63 -90.84
CA GLY A 682 58.70 46.02 -90.93
C GLY A 682 59.78 47.07 -91.05
N GLU A 683 60.94 46.83 -90.45
CA GLU A 683 62.11 47.72 -90.49
C GLU A 683 63.34 46.96 -91.03
N ASP A 684 64.29 46.59 -90.18
CA ASP A 684 65.53 45.96 -90.60
C ASP A 684 65.49 44.43 -90.48
N ASN A 685 65.92 43.74 -91.53
CA ASN A 685 66.24 42.31 -91.46
C ASN A 685 67.76 42.12 -91.52
N SER A 686 68.38 41.78 -90.38
CA SER A 686 69.81 41.50 -90.28
C SER A 686 70.05 40.01 -90.11
N THR A 687 70.77 39.42 -91.06
CA THR A 687 71.21 38.03 -90.99
C THR A 687 72.73 37.98 -90.85
N GLN A 688 73.22 37.55 -89.68
CA GLN A 688 74.63 37.29 -89.46
C GLN A 688 74.87 35.79 -89.36
N VAL A 689 75.60 35.23 -90.32
CA VAL A 689 75.98 33.81 -90.33
C VAL A 689 77.48 33.72 -90.02
N GLY A 690 77.83 33.15 -88.87
CA GLY A 690 79.24 32.97 -88.46
C GLY A 690 79.97 31.84 -89.21
N GLY A 691 79.22 30.94 -89.85
CA GLY A 691 79.73 29.83 -90.67
C GLY A 691 79.39 29.99 -92.15
N ALA A 692 79.29 28.87 -92.88
CA ALA A 692 78.89 28.88 -94.28
C ALA A 692 77.40 29.23 -94.42
N HIS A 693 77.08 30.17 -95.32
CA HIS A 693 75.72 30.42 -95.77
C HIS A 693 75.52 29.80 -97.15
N GLU A 694 74.79 28.69 -97.23
CA GLU A 694 74.46 28.01 -98.48
C GLU A 694 73.01 28.31 -98.89
N LEU A 695 72.85 28.99 -100.02
CA LEU A 695 71.53 29.27 -100.61
C LEU A 695 71.36 28.45 -101.88
N LYS A 696 70.57 27.36 -101.81
CA LYS A 696 70.26 26.50 -102.96
C LYS A 696 68.84 26.78 -103.45
N ILE A 697 68.71 27.48 -104.57
CA ILE A 697 67.42 27.81 -105.17
C ILE A 697 67.15 26.87 -106.35
N GLY A 698 66.14 26.02 -106.23
CA GLY A 698 65.85 24.97 -107.23
C GLY A 698 65.20 25.44 -108.53
N LYS A 699 64.70 26.68 -108.60
CA LYS A 699 64.07 27.24 -109.82
C LYS A 699 64.65 28.58 -110.22
N LYS A 700 64.13 29.69 -109.71
CA LYS A 700 64.51 31.05 -110.09
C LYS A 700 64.90 31.84 -108.85
N SER A 701 66.07 32.48 -108.90
CA SER A 701 66.42 33.57 -107.99
C SER A 701 66.27 34.90 -108.72
N LEU A 702 65.56 35.86 -108.13
CA LEU A 702 65.49 37.24 -108.61
C LEU A 702 65.85 38.14 -107.43
N THR A 703 66.93 38.90 -107.57
CA THR A 703 67.27 39.99 -106.65
C THR A 703 67.04 41.29 -107.40
N GLN A 704 66.10 42.10 -106.90
CA GLN A 704 65.79 43.42 -107.44
C GLN A 704 66.10 44.46 -106.36
N VAL A 705 67.04 45.35 -106.64
CA VAL A 705 67.47 46.40 -105.71
C VAL A 705 67.00 47.74 -106.29
N GLY A 706 66.33 48.55 -105.48
CA GLY A 706 65.68 49.79 -105.93
C GLY A 706 66.63 50.99 -106.08
N GLU A 707 67.72 51.01 -105.32
CA GLU A 707 68.73 52.08 -105.34
C GLU A 707 70.13 51.49 -105.62
N ASP A 708 71.03 51.48 -104.66
CA ASP A 708 72.41 51.02 -104.85
C ASP A 708 72.59 49.54 -104.51
N ALA A 709 73.19 48.79 -105.44
CA ALA A 709 73.64 47.42 -105.20
C ALA A 709 75.17 47.37 -105.15
N GLY A 710 75.73 47.06 -103.98
CA GLY A 710 77.17 46.85 -103.80
C GLY A 710 77.50 45.36 -103.69
N MET A 711 78.51 44.90 -104.42
CA MET A 711 79.11 43.58 -104.21
C MET A 711 80.61 43.75 -103.97
N VAL A 712 81.02 43.61 -102.71
CA VAL A 712 82.43 43.67 -102.29
C VAL A 712 82.88 42.26 -101.97
N VAL A 713 83.90 41.76 -102.70
CA VAL A 713 84.47 40.43 -102.48
C VAL A 713 85.93 40.57 -102.09
N GLY A 714 86.28 40.12 -100.89
CA GLY A 714 87.61 40.35 -100.30
C GLY A 714 88.75 39.51 -100.87
N LYS A 715 88.45 38.47 -101.67
CA LYS A 715 89.46 37.64 -102.35
C LYS A 715 89.13 37.45 -103.83
N ASN A 716 88.47 36.35 -104.19
CA ASN A 716 88.17 36.03 -105.59
C ASN A 716 86.68 36.16 -105.83
N LEU A 717 86.30 36.99 -106.81
CA LEU A 717 84.97 36.94 -107.39
C LEU A 717 85.02 36.09 -108.66
N THR A 718 84.38 34.92 -108.62
CA THR A 718 84.17 34.09 -109.80
C THR A 718 82.73 34.27 -110.26
N ILE A 719 82.56 34.88 -111.43
CA ILE A 719 81.29 34.84 -112.16
C ILE A 719 81.47 33.77 -113.25
N GLU A 720 80.83 32.62 -113.05
CA GLU A 720 80.84 31.53 -114.01
C GLU A 720 79.43 31.34 -114.58
N ALA A 721 79.31 31.45 -115.89
CA ALA A 721 78.11 31.08 -116.62
C ALA A 721 78.49 30.09 -117.73
N LYS A 722 77.70 29.03 -117.88
CA LYS A 722 78.03 27.94 -118.82
C LYS A 722 77.84 28.29 -120.29
N ASP A 723 77.14 29.38 -120.61
CA ASP A 723 76.81 29.71 -122.01
C ASP A 723 77.38 31.08 -122.43
N SER A 724 77.05 32.15 -121.71
CA SER A 724 77.66 33.46 -121.92
C SER A 724 77.61 34.31 -120.66
N ILE A 725 78.58 35.21 -120.54
CA ILE A 725 78.58 36.32 -119.58
C ILE A 725 78.45 37.60 -120.39
N THR A 726 77.40 38.37 -120.11
CA THR A 726 77.16 39.68 -120.70
C THR A 726 77.27 40.74 -119.62
N ILE A 727 78.23 41.64 -119.76
CA ILE A 727 78.26 42.88 -118.98
C ILE A 727 77.78 43.99 -119.91
N LYS A 728 76.61 44.54 -119.60
CA LYS A 728 75.93 45.53 -120.44
C LYS A 728 75.61 46.78 -119.65
N THR A 729 76.02 47.92 -120.20
CA THR A 729 75.66 49.25 -119.70
C THR A 729 75.12 50.06 -120.86
N GLY A 730 73.80 50.25 -120.92
CA GLY A 730 73.13 50.87 -122.06
C GLY A 730 73.40 50.11 -123.37
N SER A 731 73.96 50.80 -124.37
CA SER A 731 74.32 50.23 -125.69
C SER A 731 75.75 49.65 -125.74
N ALA A 732 76.57 49.85 -124.70
CA ALA A 732 77.91 49.27 -124.61
C ALA A 732 77.85 47.85 -124.03
N GLU A 733 78.63 46.95 -124.62
CA GLU A 733 78.59 45.53 -124.26
C GLU A 733 79.99 44.93 -124.28
N ILE A 734 80.32 44.22 -123.20
CA ILE A 734 81.39 43.22 -123.17
C ILE A 734 80.69 41.87 -123.11
N LEU A 735 80.78 41.13 -124.21
CA LEU A 735 80.23 39.79 -124.31
C LEU A 735 81.38 38.78 -124.31
N MET A 736 81.33 37.87 -123.34
CA MET A 736 82.16 36.68 -123.28
C MET A 736 81.29 35.46 -123.57
N LYS A 737 81.59 34.76 -124.66
CA LYS A 737 80.91 33.51 -125.01
C LYS A 737 81.75 32.32 -124.56
N LYS A 738 81.09 31.17 -124.35
CA LYS A 738 81.77 29.92 -124.00
C LYS A 738 82.83 29.44 -124.99
N ASP A 739 82.77 29.87 -126.25
CA ASP A 739 83.75 29.49 -127.29
C ASP A 739 85.05 30.30 -127.24
N GLY A 740 85.18 31.21 -126.28
CA GLY A 740 86.35 32.07 -126.10
C GLY A 740 86.28 33.38 -126.88
N THR A 741 85.23 33.59 -127.68
CA THR A 741 85.02 34.88 -128.37
C THR A 741 84.74 35.98 -127.35
N ILE A 742 85.58 37.00 -127.36
CA ILE A 742 85.35 38.25 -126.63
C ILE A 742 85.01 39.34 -127.62
N THR A 743 83.79 39.86 -127.52
CA THR A 743 83.34 40.97 -128.34
C THR A 743 83.18 42.20 -127.45
N ILE A 744 83.97 43.22 -127.73
CA ILE A 744 83.83 44.54 -127.11
C ILE A 744 83.13 45.45 -128.11
N LYS A 745 81.90 45.86 -127.80
CA LYS A 745 81.11 46.81 -128.59
C LYS A 745 80.99 48.14 -127.86
N GLY A 746 81.48 49.19 -128.50
CA GLY A 746 81.35 50.57 -128.05
C GLY A 746 81.34 51.53 -129.24
N LYS A 747 80.70 52.70 -129.07
CA LYS A 747 80.63 53.74 -130.11
C LYS A 747 82.02 54.31 -130.43
N ASP A 748 82.79 54.63 -129.39
CA ASP A 748 84.17 55.11 -129.47
C ASP A 748 85.03 54.20 -128.57
N ILE A 749 86.03 53.52 -129.15
CA ILE A 749 86.96 52.66 -128.41
C ILE A 749 88.32 53.36 -128.40
N THR A 750 88.65 54.00 -127.28
CA THR A 750 89.95 54.65 -127.07
C THR A 750 90.86 53.73 -126.25
N VAL A 751 91.96 53.27 -126.86
CA VAL A 751 93.01 52.53 -126.14
C VAL A 751 94.19 53.49 -125.91
N LYS A 752 94.35 53.98 -124.67
CA LYS A 752 95.49 54.82 -124.25
C LYS A 752 96.48 53.97 -123.44
N GLY A 753 97.68 53.79 -123.97
CA GLY A 753 98.80 53.22 -123.24
C GLY A 753 99.73 54.32 -122.73
N SER A 754 100.07 54.31 -121.43
CA SER A 754 101.14 55.15 -120.87
C SER A 754 102.54 54.52 -121.05
N GLY A 755 102.59 53.24 -121.48
CA GLY A 755 103.79 52.52 -121.94
C GLY A 755 103.57 51.92 -123.33
N LYS A 756 104.30 50.86 -123.71
CA LYS A 756 104.09 50.17 -125.01
C LYS A 756 102.75 49.44 -125.06
N ILE A 757 102.00 49.62 -126.13
CA ILE A 757 100.89 48.73 -126.52
C ILE A 757 101.50 47.66 -127.43
N ASN A 758 101.59 46.42 -126.94
CA ASN A 758 102.01 45.28 -127.74
C ASN A 758 100.77 44.58 -128.29
N VAL A 759 100.72 44.37 -129.60
CA VAL A 759 99.71 43.54 -130.26
C VAL A 759 100.45 42.42 -130.97
N ASP A 760 100.35 41.21 -130.43
CA ASP A 760 100.94 40.00 -131.00
C ASP A 760 99.83 39.16 -131.63
N ALA A 761 100.01 38.78 -132.89
CA ALA A 761 99.11 37.87 -133.58
C ALA A 761 99.94 36.82 -134.32
N SER A 762 99.54 35.56 -134.20
CA SER A 762 100.16 34.44 -134.92
C SER A 762 99.72 34.35 -136.39
N SER A 763 98.83 35.24 -136.83
CA SER A 763 98.29 35.37 -138.18
C SER A 763 98.15 36.87 -138.49
N ASP A 764 97.08 37.31 -139.15
CA ASP A 764 96.96 38.69 -139.61
C ASP A 764 96.40 39.64 -138.54
N ILE A 765 97.05 40.79 -138.37
CA ILE A 765 96.43 41.97 -137.78
C ILE A 765 95.81 42.77 -138.93
N VAL A 766 94.49 42.62 -139.11
CA VAL A 766 93.74 43.37 -140.13
C VAL A 766 93.16 44.63 -139.50
N MET A 767 93.89 45.75 -139.63
CA MET A 767 93.36 47.09 -139.33
C MET A 767 92.80 47.73 -140.61
N LYS A 768 91.49 48.04 -140.60
CA LYS A 768 90.82 48.75 -141.69
C LYS A 768 90.44 50.15 -141.21
N GLY A 769 90.98 51.19 -141.84
CA GLY A 769 90.68 52.59 -141.56
C GLY A 769 90.77 53.43 -142.82
N SER A 770 89.89 54.42 -142.98
CA SER A 770 89.80 55.27 -144.18
C SER A 770 90.99 56.22 -144.35
N ASN A 771 91.73 56.49 -143.28
CA ASN A 771 92.96 57.27 -143.29
C ASN A 771 93.82 56.87 -142.08
N ILE A 772 94.97 56.22 -142.31
CA ILE A 772 95.92 55.89 -141.25
C ILE A 772 97.04 56.94 -141.29
N LEU A 773 96.99 57.90 -140.38
CA LEU A 773 98.02 58.93 -140.22
C LEU A 773 99.15 58.36 -139.33
N GLN A 774 100.37 58.28 -139.85
CA GLN A 774 101.56 58.03 -139.02
C GLN A 774 102.17 59.39 -138.62
N ASN A 775 102.34 59.59 -137.32
CA ASN A 775 103.07 60.69 -136.71
C ASN A 775 104.19 60.14 -135.82
#